data_AF-A0A938CNJ3-F1
#
_entry.id   AF-A0A938CNJ3-F1
#
_cell.length_a   1.000
_cell.length_b   1.000
_cell.length_c   1.000
_cell.angle_alpha   90.00
_cell.angle_beta   90.00
_cell.angle_gamma   90.00
#
_symmetry.space_group_name_H-M   'P 1'
#
loop_
_entity.id
_entity.type
_entity.pdbx_description
1 polymer ?
#
loop_
_entity_poly.entity_id
_entity_poly.type
_entity_poly.pdbx_seq_one_letter_code
_entity_poly.pdbx_strand_id
1 'polypeptide(L)'
;MLHAAVCLALFPGAVHAQRSPSEQARDAVAAAADLGESAPDWLMDSESYAIGYDPAGWDALAASKVAFITHCPINREFFERAHVLGIRCFPYVTFYQGHASQTYEGLNLKDHPEFIEVNAEGGLVRSGFWESEDAKNMYTTCPNVQGYQEAMVAWVRKIMELGADGVFVDNLAHRQPCAGPQFGKHEHLYDDQDHAFAMLLKRVREVIKEYKPDGAILGNSAAPLSLPREFWKYLDAEMMESYICTWVSKERWFDWHGHWHQCGVDLQPFVKAGKQIQCLSYLGHTPYGVREDAFFCYASARLAGLVWNGGRPLSDPETAILYQIRLGKPLADEQQENGVYHRAFERGFVAVNPSRDAKAQITIAPPIPTTKLVDIAGGAAKFWGSGPKSNDSLDLVTKHGDARAVRIVNVAPDESITSQTVVLDQQTPTPILASGWSKAENATGEPDGNYSVYLDIAYSDGTYLFGQVATFAGGTHDWEYSEVLVRPEKPIKSLTVNVIFRYRTGTVWFDDLSLKEGADPANGIERLQNGGFEETGGRSRLIDVAATDGKLDIPAYSGRVYLYASGTGDDLYQPGPRLTVVTQPAMGLVRFRVDGFDYWTHSGRWTTEYILGPDFGRFHIVFDAPGKHTVEIVDVVPADMKTPAGYGSGERLGQFMDPSQPTKPSEGRKFRFREWTGPLASRDA
;
A
#
# COMPACT_ATOMS: atom_id res chain seq x y z
N MET A 1 -37.18 5.79 53.54
CA MET A 1 -36.05 6.71 53.30
C MET A 1 -34.78 5.90 53.23
N LEU A 2 -34.24 5.69 52.02
CA LEU A 2 -32.81 5.66 51.72
C LEU A 2 -32.73 5.73 50.19
N HIS A 3 -32.31 6.88 49.67
CA HIS A 3 -32.20 7.17 48.25
C HIS A 3 -30.92 6.53 47.70
N ALA A 4 -31.05 5.75 46.62
CA ALA A 4 -29.93 5.30 45.82
C ALA A 4 -29.46 6.47 44.94
N ALA A 5 -28.24 6.95 45.16
CA ALA A 5 -27.61 7.95 44.32
C ALA A 5 -27.10 7.27 43.04
N VAL A 6 -27.79 7.50 41.93
CA VAL A 6 -27.29 7.27 40.58
C VAL A 6 -26.16 8.27 40.35
N CYS A 7 -24.93 7.79 40.21
CA CYS A 7 -23.83 8.60 39.68
C CYS A 7 -24.10 8.86 38.20
N LEU A 8 -24.77 9.97 37.88
CA LEU A 8 -24.65 10.61 36.58
C LEU A 8 -23.19 11.04 36.42
N ALA A 9 -22.42 10.29 35.63
CA ALA A 9 -21.22 10.84 35.03
C ALA A 9 -21.67 11.99 34.12
N LEU A 10 -21.47 13.21 34.58
CA LEU A 10 -21.60 14.41 33.76
C LEU A 10 -20.55 14.30 32.65
N PHE A 11 -20.99 13.96 31.44
CA PHE A 11 -20.20 14.20 30.24
C PHE A 11 -19.82 15.69 30.23
N PRO A 12 -18.55 16.04 30.02
CA PRO A 12 -18.21 17.43 29.72
C PRO A 12 -19.03 17.81 28.49
N GLY A 13 -19.80 18.90 28.58
CA GLY A 13 -20.58 19.40 27.46
C GLY A 13 -19.71 19.48 26.21
N ALA A 14 -20.25 19.02 25.09
CA ALA A 14 -19.57 18.99 23.79
C ALA A 14 -18.96 20.36 23.50
N VAL A 15 -17.66 20.48 23.74
CA VAL A 15 -16.86 21.53 23.10
C VAL A 15 -16.82 21.09 21.65
N HIS A 16 -17.70 21.63 20.81
CA HIS A 16 -17.55 21.50 19.37
C HIS A 16 -16.12 21.93 19.05
N ALA A 17 -15.29 20.97 18.64
CA ALA A 17 -13.97 21.30 18.12
C ALA A 17 -14.19 22.32 17.00
N GLN A 18 -13.64 23.51 17.19
CA GLN A 18 -13.85 24.58 16.24
C GLN A 18 -13.22 24.14 14.91
N ARG A 19 -14.04 24.10 13.84
CA ARG A 19 -13.58 23.71 12.51
C ARG A 19 -12.39 24.57 12.10
N SER A 20 -11.42 23.95 11.44
CA SER A 20 -10.21 24.67 11.00
C SER A 20 -10.57 25.72 9.93
N PRO A 21 -9.72 26.74 9.70
CA PRO A 21 -9.95 27.70 8.61
C PRO A 21 -10.09 27.04 7.24
N SER A 22 -9.37 25.94 6.97
CA SER A 22 -9.48 25.18 5.73
C SER A 22 -10.80 24.42 5.62
N GLU A 23 -11.28 23.83 6.71
CA GLU A 23 -12.61 23.21 6.76
C GLU A 23 -13.72 24.24 6.54
N GLN A 24 -13.66 25.41 7.20
CA GLN A 24 -14.66 26.47 7.03
C GLN A 24 -14.74 26.96 5.57
N ALA A 25 -13.59 27.09 4.91
CA ALA A 25 -13.54 27.45 3.50
C ALA A 25 -14.19 26.39 2.60
N ARG A 26 -13.92 25.09 2.85
CA ARG A 26 -14.53 23.99 2.09
C ARG A 26 -16.01 23.83 2.41
N ASP A 27 -16.44 24.05 3.65
CA ASP A 27 -17.85 24.01 4.06
C ASP A 27 -18.68 25.04 3.29
N ALA A 28 -18.13 26.24 3.03
CA ALA A 28 -18.80 27.24 2.20
C ALA A 28 -19.00 26.75 0.75
N VAL A 29 -18.00 26.07 0.18
CA VAL A 29 -18.08 25.48 -1.17
C VAL A 29 -19.08 24.32 -1.20
N ALA A 30 -19.04 23.44 -0.19
CA ALA A 30 -19.95 22.30 -0.06
C ALA A 30 -21.41 22.75 0.07
N ALA A 31 -21.68 23.76 0.91
CA ALA A 31 -23.01 24.33 1.08
C ALA A 31 -23.53 24.94 -0.23
N ALA A 32 -22.70 25.69 -0.96
CA ALA A 32 -23.06 26.25 -2.25
C ALA A 32 -23.36 25.17 -3.32
N ALA A 33 -22.74 24.00 -3.20
CA ALA A 33 -22.97 22.86 -4.07
C ALA A 33 -24.11 21.93 -3.59
N ASP A 34 -24.79 22.24 -2.49
CA ASP A 34 -25.77 21.35 -1.84
C ASP A 34 -25.20 19.96 -1.48
N LEU A 35 -23.95 19.93 -1.01
CA LEU A 35 -23.23 18.74 -0.59
C LEU A 35 -23.05 18.65 0.94
N GLY A 36 -23.74 19.49 1.70
CA GLY A 36 -23.63 19.51 3.17
C GLY A 36 -22.30 20.08 3.64
N GLU A 37 -21.63 19.39 4.56
CA GLU A 37 -20.35 19.80 5.15
C GLU A 37 -19.16 19.11 4.47
N SER A 38 -17.99 19.74 4.51
CA SER A 38 -16.74 19.14 4.08
C SER A 38 -16.21 18.13 5.10
N ALA A 39 -15.42 17.19 4.57
CA ALA A 39 -14.66 16.24 5.34
C ALA A 39 -13.57 16.91 6.20
N PRO A 40 -13.16 16.27 7.31
CA PRO A 40 -12.07 16.75 8.14
C PRO A 40 -10.74 16.88 7.39
N ASP A 41 -9.87 17.78 7.84
CA ASP A 41 -8.55 17.99 7.20
C ASP A 41 -7.72 16.70 7.10
N TRP A 42 -7.74 15.82 8.12
CA TRP A 42 -6.98 14.56 8.09
C TRP A 42 -7.39 13.64 6.93
N LEU A 43 -8.66 13.70 6.50
CA LEU A 43 -9.17 12.90 5.39
C LEU A 43 -8.83 13.55 4.03
N MET A 44 -8.89 14.88 3.97
CA MET A 44 -8.53 15.63 2.77
C MET A 44 -7.02 15.63 2.49
N ASP A 45 -6.19 15.59 3.54
CA ASP A 45 -4.73 15.52 3.47
C ASP A 45 -4.19 14.08 3.32
N SER A 46 -5.08 13.07 3.25
CA SER A 46 -4.68 11.69 3.01
C SER A 46 -4.28 11.47 1.54
N GLU A 47 -3.39 10.51 1.30
CA GLU A 47 -2.91 10.13 -0.04
C GLU A 47 -3.19 8.65 -0.34
N SER A 48 -3.13 7.84 0.71
CA SER A 48 -3.45 6.42 0.73
C SER A 48 -4.11 6.06 2.05
N TYR A 49 -4.74 4.89 2.09
CA TYR A 49 -5.43 4.37 3.27
C TYR A 49 -5.20 2.87 3.39
N ALA A 50 -5.49 2.30 4.56
CA ALA A 50 -5.46 0.85 4.75
C ALA A 50 -6.86 0.25 4.63
N ILE A 51 -6.96 -0.99 4.16
CA ILE A 51 -8.21 -1.73 4.07
C ILE A 51 -8.04 -3.14 4.65
N GLY A 52 -9.00 -3.54 5.48
CA GLY A 52 -9.01 -4.84 6.14
C GLY A 52 -7.91 -4.97 7.20
N TYR A 53 -7.96 -6.05 7.97
CA TYR A 53 -6.99 -6.34 9.01
C TYR A 53 -6.25 -7.65 8.74
N ASP A 54 -4.92 -7.55 8.65
CA ASP A 54 -4.01 -8.68 8.78
C ASP A 54 -3.46 -8.72 10.21
N PRO A 55 -3.74 -9.76 11.01
CA PRO A 55 -3.17 -9.92 12.35
C PRO A 55 -1.65 -9.88 12.42
N ALA A 56 -0.95 -10.26 11.35
CA ALA A 56 0.50 -10.17 11.23
C ALA A 56 0.99 -8.79 10.71
N GLY A 57 0.08 -7.92 10.26
CA GLY A 57 0.38 -6.70 9.52
C GLY A 57 0.71 -5.46 10.35
N TRP A 58 0.88 -5.57 11.67
CA TRP A 58 1.10 -4.40 12.53
C TRP A 58 2.38 -3.62 12.22
N ASP A 59 3.47 -4.32 11.89
CA ASP A 59 4.73 -3.66 11.53
C ASP A 59 4.58 -2.85 10.23
N ALA A 60 3.85 -3.39 9.26
CA ALA A 60 3.57 -2.71 8.01
C ALA A 60 2.63 -1.52 8.20
N LEU A 61 1.60 -1.68 9.04
CA LEU A 61 0.69 -0.60 9.40
C LEU A 61 1.43 0.54 10.14
N ALA A 62 2.33 0.21 11.07
CA ALA A 62 3.15 1.18 11.79
C ALA A 62 4.21 1.87 10.89
N ALA A 63 4.76 1.15 9.91
CA ALA A 63 5.69 1.71 8.92
C ALA A 63 4.98 2.60 7.89
N SER A 64 3.68 2.38 7.66
CA SER A 64 2.89 3.16 6.72
C SER A 64 2.67 4.61 7.19
N LYS A 65 2.28 5.46 6.24
CA LYS A 65 1.92 6.86 6.45
C LYS A 65 0.42 7.10 6.31
N VAL A 66 -0.39 6.03 6.26
CA VAL A 66 -1.85 6.14 6.16
C VAL A 66 -2.42 6.83 7.41
N ALA A 67 -3.49 7.60 7.25
CA ALA A 67 -4.16 8.25 8.38
C ALA A 67 -5.32 7.42 8.94
N PHE A 68 -5.80 6.43 8.18
CA PHE A 68 -6.97 5.64 8.55
C PHE A 68 -6.98 4.25 7.93
N ILE A 69 -7.76 3.37 8.55
CA ILE A 69 -8.04 2.00 8.12
C ILE A 69 -9.55 1.77 8.03
N THR A 70 -10.00 1.22 6.90
CA THR A 70 -11.38 0.79 6.68
C THR A 70 -11.52 -0.73 6.82
N HIS A 71 -12.75 -1.24 6.94
CA HIS A 71 -13.03 -2.67 7.12
C HIS A 71 -12.29 -3.29 8.31
N CYS A 72 -11.97 -2.48 9.30
CA CYS A 72 -11.29 -2.96 10.49
C CYS A 72 -12.26 -3.71 11.43
N PRO A 73 -11.76 -4.61 12.28
CA PRO A 73 -12.59 -5.32 13.25
C PRO A 73 -13.28 -4.37 14.22
N ILE A 74 -14.55 -4.64 14.55
CA ILE A 74 -15.28 -3.93 15.61
C ILE A 74 -14.76 -4.44 16.97
N ASN A 75 -13.67 -3.82 17.46
CA ASN A 75 -12.99 -4.26 18.67
C ASN A 75 -12.25 -3.09 19.36
N ARG A 76 -12.51 -2.89 20.65
CA ARG A 76 -11.90 -1.81 21.46
C ARG A 76 -10.37 -1.87 21.47
N GLU A 77 -9.80 -3.06 21.71
CA GLU A 77 -8.34 -3.23 21.78
C GLU A 77 -7.67 -2.95 20.42
N PHE A 78 -8.34 -3.32 19.32
CA PHE A 78 -7.88 -2.99 17.98
C PHE A 78 -7.86 -1.48 17.75
N PHE A 79 -8.97 -0.78 18.08
CA PHE A 79 -9.06 0.68 17.94
C PHE A 79 -8.00 1.39 18.77
N GLU A 80 -7.85 1.03 20.04
CA GLU A 80 -6.83 1.60 20.93
C GLU A 80 -5.42 1.42 20.37
N ARG A 81 -5.11 0.25 19.80
CA ARG A 81 -3.79 -0.02 19.21
C ARG A 81 -3.55 0.78 17.92
N ALA A 82 -4.54 0.92 17.07
CA ALA A 82 -4.43 1.75 15.86
C ALA A 82 -4.28 3.24 16.22
N HIS A 83 -4.99 3.72 17.26
CA HIS A 83 -4.87 5.09 17.74
C HIS A 83 -3.48 5.42 18.28
N VAL A 84 -2.79 4.46 18.92
CA VAL A 84 -1.39 4.62 19.34
C VAL A 84 -0.46 4.89 18.13
N LEU A 85 -0.81 4.36 16.95
CA LEU A 85 -0.11 4.64 15.69
C LEU A 85 -0.58 5.92 14.99
N GLY A 86 -1.54 6.65 15.57
CA GLY A 86 -2.17 7.82 14.95
C GLY A 86 -3.13 7.46 13.80
N ILE A 87 -3.60 6.22 13.74
CA ILE A 87 -4.44 5.70 12.66
C ILE A 87 -5.89 5.60 13.13
N ARG A 88 -6.80 6.20 12.35
CA ARG A 88 -8.25 6.19 12.63
C ARG A 88 -8.94 4.93 12.13
N CYS A 89 -9.97 4.49 12.84
CA CYS A 89 -10.63 3.22 12.58
C CYS A 89 -12.07 3.37 12.09
N PHE A 90 -12.36 2.79 10.92
CA PHE A 90 -13.66 2.78 10.28
C PHE A 90 -14.10 1.32 10.03
N PRO A 91 -14.80 0.69 10.97
CA PRO A 91 -15.33 -0.65 10.77
C PRO A 91 -16.42 -0.65 9.69
N TYR A 92 -16.57 -1.80 9.03
CA TYR A 92 -17.62 -2.06 8.06
C TYR A 92 -18.99 -2.09 8.73
N VAL A 93 -19.98 -1.46 8.09
CA VAL A 93 -21.40 -1.61 8.34
C VAL A 93 -22.17 -1.65 7.02
N THR A 94 -23.34 -2.30 6.99
CA THR A 94 -24.26 -2.20 5.85
C THR A 94 -25.67 -1.88 6.33
N PHE A 95 -26.27 -0.84 5.75
CA PHE A 95 -27.68 -0.50 5.99
C PHE A 95 -28.60 -0.97 4.86
N TYR A 96 -28.04 -1.71 3.90
CA TYR A 96 -28.75 -2.19 2.71
C TYR A 96 -29.33 -3.60 2.91
N GLN A 97 -28.64 -4.45 3.67
CA GLN A 97 -28.94 -5.87 3.72
C GLN A 97 -28.71 -6.49 5.10
N GLY A 98 -29.36 -7.63 5.35
CA GLY A 98 -29.14 -8.39 6.58
C GLY A 98 -29.60 -9.83 6.49
N HIS A 99 -29.22 -10.64 7.48
CA HIS A 99 -29.58 -12.05 7.54
C HIS A 99 -30.90 -12.30 8.27
N ALA A 100 -31.66 -13.28 7.78
CA ALA A 100 -32.73 -13.92 8.54
C ALA A 100 -32.29 -15.27 9.17
N SER A 101 -31.06 -15.71 8.93
CA SER A 101 -30.51 -16.97 9.48
C SER A 101 -29.70 -16.78 10.75
N GLN A 102 -29.12 -15.58 10.95
CA GLN A 102 -28.20 -15.29 12.03
C GLN A 102 -28.26 -13.81 12.43
N THR A 103 -27.80 -13.50 13.64
CA THR A 103 -27.64 -12.11 14.07
C THR A 103 -26.40 -11.52 13.41
N TYR A 104 -26.58 -10.39 12.74
CA TYR A 104 -25.55 -9.62 12.06
C TYR A 104 -25.80 -8.13 12.34
N GLU A 105 -24.75 -7.39 12.70
CA GLU A 105 -24.86 -5.97 13.09
C GLU A 105 -25.93 -5.69 14.17
N GLY A 106 -26.05 -6.63 15.12
CA GLY A 106 -27.00 -6.55 16.22
C GLY A 106 -28.44 -6.92 15.88
N LEU A 107 -28.72 -7.32 14.63
CA LEU A 107 -30.07 -7.60 14.13
C LEU A 107 -30.18 -9.00 13.51
N ASN A 108 -31.31 -9.67 13.69
CA ASN A 108 -31.70 -10.83 12.90
C ASN A 108 -33.08 -10.58 12.29
N LEU A 109 -33.16 -10.55 10.95
CA LEU A 109 -34.38 -10.17 10.24
C LEU A 109 -35.52 -11.18 10.39
N LYS A 110 -35.26 -12.41 10.88
CA LYS A 110 -36.34 -13.35 11.21
C LYS A 110 -37.23 -12.81 12.34
N ASP A 111 -36.64 -12.06 13.26
CA ASP A 111 -37.32 -11.50 14.43
C ASP A 111 -37.96 -10.14 14.09
N HIS A 112 -37.60 -9.57 12.93
CA HIS A 112 -38.05 -8.29 12.42
C HIS A 112 -38.39 -8.34 10.92
N PRO A 113 -39.34 -9.19 10.48
CA PRO A 113 -39.72 -9.28 9.07
C PRO A 113 -40.26 -7.96 8.51
N GLU A 114 -40.75 -7.08 9.37
CA GLU A 114 -41.20 -5.72 9.03
C GLU A 114 -40.06 -4.80 8.56
N PHE A 115 -38.79 -5.12 8.87
CA PHE A 115 -37.63 -4.33 8.40
C PHE A 115 -37.21 -4.68 6.96
N ILE A 116 -37.83 -5.67 6.33
CA ILE A 116 -37.45 -6.13 4.99
C ILE A 116 -38.26 -5.38 3.93
N GLU A 117 -37.61 -4.99 2.83
CA GLU A 117 -38.32 -4.43 1.68
C GLU A 117 -39.29 -5.43 1.06
N VAL A 118 -40.38 -4.88 0.54
CA VAL A 118 -41.47 -5.62 -0.09
C VAL A 118 -41.59 -5.19 -1.55
N ASN A 119 -41.59 -6.14 -2.48
CA ASN A 119 -41.74 -5.89 -3.91
C ASN A 119 -43.20 -5.60 -4.29
N ALA A 120 -43.44 -5.25 -5.57
CA ALA A 120 -44.76 -4.91 -6.08
C ALA A 120 -45.80 -6.04 -5.96
N GLU A 121 -45.35 -7.30 -5.84
CA GLU A 121 -46.19 -8.49 -5.68
C GLU A 121 -46.43 -8.87 -4.20
N GLY A 122 -45.89 -8.11 -3.25
CA GLY A 122 -46.04 -8.37 -1.81
C GLY A 122 -45.04 -9.37 -1.22
N GLY A 123 -44.04 -9.79 -2.00
CA GLY A 123 -42.94 -10.66 -1.58
C GLY A 123 -41.76 -9.90 -0.98
N LEU A 124 -40.98 -10.59 -0.14
CA LEU A 124 -39.77 -10.04 0.48
C LEU A 124 -38.64 -9.92 -0.56
N VAL A 125 -37.94 -8.78 -0.55
CA VAL A 125 -36.86 -8.49 -1.51
C VAL A 125 -35.55 -9.12 -1.05
N ARG A 126 -34.96 -9.91 -1.95
CA ARG A 126 -33.62 -10.49 -1.80
C ARG A 126 -32.57 -9.44 -2.15
N SER A 127 -31.44 -9.45 -1.45
CA SER A 127 -30.27 -8.66 -1.81
C SER A 127 -29.83 -8.94 -3.25
N GLY A 128 -29.30 -7.93 -3.95
CA GLY A 128 -28.62 -8.12 -5.24
C GLY A 128 -27.43 -9.08 -5.17
N PHE A 129 -26.92 -9.34 -3.96
CA PHE A 129 -25.81 -10.23 -3.66
C PHE A 129 -26.26 -11.58 -3.08
N TRP A 130 -27.52 -11.97 -3.29
CA TRP A 130 -28.12 -13.18 -2.69
C TRP A 130 -27.30 -14.46 -2.85
N GLU A 131 -26.58 -14.59 -3.98
CA GLU A 131 -25.76 -15.77 -4.32
C GLU A 131 -24.25 -15.57 -4.05
N SER A 132 -23.81 -14.39 -3.61
CA SER A 132 -22.40 -14.14 -3.32
C SER A 132 -22.00 -14.85 -2.02
N GLU A 133 -20.71 -15.16 -1.85
CA GLU A 133 -20.23 -15.87 -0.67
C GLU A 133 -20.33 -15.03 0.62
N ASP A 134 -20.14 -13.71 0.49
CA ASP A 134 -20.09 -12.72 1.57
C ASP A 134 -21.47 -12.22 2.02
N ALA A 135 -22.47 -12.23 1.14
CA ALA A 135 -23.83 -11.74 1.44
C ALA A 135 -24.92 -12.80 1.17
N LYS A 136 -24.54 -14.08 1.19
CA LYS A 136 -25.44 -15.19 0.86
C LYS A 136 -26.71 -15.18 1.71
N ASN A 137 -27.86 -15.30 1.06
CA ASN A 137 -29.18 -15.34 1.71
C ASN A 137 -29.51 -14.08 2.56
N MET A 138 -28.95 -12.92 2.23
CA MET A 138 -29.36 -11.66 2.85
C MET A 138 -30.57 -11.04 2.17
N TYR A 139 -31.48 -10.45 2.95
CA TYR A 139 -32.61 -9.68 2.44
C TYR A 139 -32.29 -8.20 2.40
N THR A 140 -32.90 -7.47 1.46
CA THR A 140 -32.79 -6.02 1.38
C THR A 140 -33.64 -5.38 2.47
N THR A 141 -33.05 -4.50 3.27
CA THR A 141 -33.71 -3.83 4.40
C THR A 141 -34.34 -2.51 3.96
N CYS A 142 -35.51 -2.18 4.52
CA CYS A 142 -36.25 -0.95 4.24
C CYS A 142 -35.79 0.19 5.17
N PRO A 143 -35.01 1.17 4.69
CA PRO A 143 -34.54 2.30 5.50
C PRO A 143 -35.69 3.21 5.97
N ASN A 144 -36.88 3.05 5.40
CA ASN A 144 -38.06 3.87 5.66
C ASN A 144 -38.92 3.37 6.84
N VAL A 145 -38.44 2.34 7.55
CA VAL A 145 -39.09 1.83 8.77
C VAL A 145 -38.38 2.40 10.00
N GLN A 146 -39.15 3.03 10.90
CA GLN A 146 -38.62 3.69 12.09
C GLN A 146 -37.76 2.76 12.95
N GLY A 147 -38.28 1.57 13.26
CA GLY A 147 -37.57 0.58 14.09
C GLY A 147 -36.25 0.13 13.46
N TYR A 148 -36.17 0.04 12.13
CA TYR A 148 -34.93 -0.31 11.45
C TYR A 148 -33.89 0.81 11.58
N GLN A 149 -34.28 2.07 11.34
CA GLN A 149 -33.36 3.18 11.54
C GLN A 149 -32.87 3.28 12.99
N GLU A 150 -33.76 3.07 13.97
CA GLU A 150 -33.39 3.05 15.38
C GLU A 150 -32.40 1.93 15.71
N ALA A 151 -32.60 0.73 15.16
CA ALA A 151 -31.68 -0.41 15.34
C ALA A 151 -30.29 -0.11 14.76
N MET A 152 -30.20 0.43 13.54
CA MET A 152 -28.92 0.74 12.90
C MET A 152 -28.19 1.90 13.60
N VAL A 153 -28.90 2.93 14.02
CA VAL A 153 -28.33 4.03 14.82
C VAL A 153 -27.82 3.52 16.17
N ALA A 154 -28.55 2.61 16.83
CA ALA A 154 -28.09 1.98 18.07
C ALA A 154 -26.84 1.11 17.86
N TRP A 155 -26.76 0.39 16.74
CA TRP A 155 -25.57 -0.38 16.36
C TRP A 155 -24.35 0.52 16.17
N VAL A 156 -24.49 1.61 15.41
CA VAL A 156 -23.40 2.60 15.24
C VAL A 156 -23.00 3.21 16.59
N ARG A 157 -23.95 3.54 17.46
CA ARG A 157 -23.65 4.05 18.81
C ARG A 157 -22.76 3.08 19.59
N LYS A 158 -23.09 1.78 19.55
CA LYS A 158 -22.27 0.73 20.18
C LYS A 158 -20.86 0.68 19.59
N ILE A 159 -20.70 0.82 18.27
CA ILE A 159 -19.39 0.90 17.61
C ILE A 159 -18.60 2.12 18.11
N MET A 160 -19.23 3.30 18.20
CA MET A 160 -18.59 4.53 18.68
C MET A 160 -18.20 4.43 20.16
N GLU A 161 -19.01 3.78 21.01
CA GLU A 161 -18.69 3.51 22.42
C GLU A 161 -17.44 2.62 22.60
N LEU A 162 -17.16 1.75 21.63
CA LEU A 162 -15.93 0.94 21.61
C LEU A 162 -14.69 1.76 21.22
N GLY A 163 -14.87 2.94 20.62
CA GLY A 163 -13.79 3.86 20.29
C GLY A 163 -13.53 4.05 18.79
N ALA A 164 -14.44 3.66 17.90
CA ALA A 164 -14.27 3.96 16.47
C ALA A 164 -14.21 5.47 16.18
N ASP A 165 -13.67 5.85 15.01
CA ASP A 165 -13.64 7.24 14.53
C ASP A 165 -14.79 7.55 13.54
N GLY A 166 -15.64 6.56 13.31
CA GLY A 166 -16.71 6.61 12.33
C GLY A 166 -17.07 5.22 11.83
N VAL A 167 -17.71 5.14 10.67
CA VAL A 167 -18.05 3.86 10.02
C VAL A 167 -17.79 3.93 8.52
N PHE A 168 -17.50 2.75 7.95
CA PHE A 168 -17.51 2.51 6.53
C PHE A 168 -18.85 1.87 6.14
N VAL A 169 -19.70 2.59 5.41
CA VAL A 169 -21.06 2.16 5.02
C VAL A 169 -21.02 1.60 3.61
N ASP A 170 -21.24 0.29 3.50
CA ASP A 170 -21.20 -0.41 2.23
C ASP A 170 -22.57 -0.51 1.54
N ASN A 171 -22.53 -0.87 0.25
CA ASN A 171 -23.69 -1.13 -0.61
C ASN A 171 -24.63 0.09 -0.76
N LEU A 172 -24.04 1.29 -0.85
CA LEU A 172 -24.78 2.51 -1.14
C LEU A 172 -25.22 2.49 -2.61
N ALA A 173 -26.51 2.67 -2.86
CA ALA A 173 -27.07 2.78 -4.19
C ALA A 173 -28.43 3.48 -4.12
N HIS A 174 -28.96 3.85 -5.29
CA HIS A 174 -30.35 4.25 -5.44
C HIS A 174 -31.28 3.17 -4.88
N ARG A 175 -32.21 3.57 -4.01
CA ARG A 175 -33.18 2.68 -3.38
C ARG A 175 -34.39 2.47 -4.28
N GLN A 176 -34.82 1.21 -4.39
CA GLN A 176 -36.04 0.88 -5.13
C GLN A 176 -37.28 1.16 -4.27
N PRO A 177 -38.44 1.50 -4.86
CA PRO A 177 -39.68 1.67 -4.12
C PRO A 177 -40.06 0.38 -3.37
N CYS A 178 -40.48 0.53 -2.11
CA CYS A 178 -40.98 -0.57 -1.31
C CYS A 178 -42.52 -0.51 -1.22
N ALA A 179 -43.20 -1.62 -1.48
CA ALA A 179 -44.66 -1.73 -1.39
C ALA A 179 -45.18 -2.10 0.01
N GLY A 180 -44.34 -2.05 1.04
CA GLY A 180 -44.67 -2.48 2.40
C GLY A 180 -45.98 -1.92 2.94
N PRO A 181 -46.24 -0.60 2.84
CA PRO A 181 -47.50 0.00 3.27
C PRO A 181 -48.72 -0.51 2.50
N GLN A 182 -48.60 -0.74 1.18
CA GLN A 182 -49.70 -1.21 0.34
C GLN A 182 -50.19 -2.60 0.75
N PHE A 183 -49.28 -3.45 1.21
CA PHE A 183 -49.58 -4.80 1.70
C PHE A 183 -49.73 -4.90 3.22
N GLY A 184 -49.73 -3.76 3.94
CA GLY A 184 -49.85 -3.71 5.40
C GLY A 184 -48.72 -4.42 6.15
N LYS A 185 -47.50 -4.44 5.58
CA LYS A 185 -46.32 -5.10 6.16
C LYS A 185 -45.56 -4.21 7.15
N HIS A 186 -45.44 -2.93 6.84
CA HIS A 186 -44.83 -1.90 7.69
C HIS A 186 -45.28 -0.51 7.22
N GLU A 187 -45.11 0.50 8.08
CA GLU A 187 -45.34 1.90 7.74
C GLU A 187 -44.05 2.57 7.27
N HIS A 188 -44.19 3.59 6.42
CA HIS A 188 -43.09 4.41 5.93
C HIS A 188 -43.07 5.76 6.64
N LEU A 189 -41.88 6.23 7.00
CA LEU A 189 -41.64 7.55 7.56
C LEU A 189 -41.77 8.67 6.52
N TYR A 190 -41.42 8.37 5.27
CA TYR A 190 -41.32 9.31 4.16
C TYR A 190 -41.91 8.73 2.89
N ASP A 191 -42.22 9.58 1.90
CA ASP A 191 -42.75 9.13 0.61
C ASP A 191 -41.67 8.52 -0.32
N ASP A 192 -40.39 8.80 -0.05
CA ASP A 192 -39.25 8.44 -0.90
C ASP A 192 -38.20 7.61 -0.14
N GLN A 193 -37.74 6.52 -0.74
CA GLN A 193 -36.80 5.58 -0.12
C GLN A 193 -35.36 6.10 -0.08
N ASP A 194 -34.93 6.89 -1.08
CA ASP A 194 -33.62 7.53 -1.03
C ASP A 194 -33.60 8.59 0.06
N HIS A 195 -34.65 9.42 0.16
CA HIS A 195 -34.78 10.39 1.24
C HIS A 195 -34.73 9.71 2.61
N ALA A 196 -35.46 8.60 2.78
CA ALA A 196 -35.41 7.81 4.02
C ALA A 196 -34.00 7.31 4.35
N PHE A 197 -33.25 6.81 3.35
CA PHE A 197 -31.86 6.38 3.53
C PHE A 197 -30.94 7.55 3.85
N ALA A 198 -31.11 8.71 3.20
CA ALA A 198 -30.37 9.93 3.50
C ALA A 198 -30.60 10.40 4.94
N MET A 199 -31.84 10.28 5.45
CA MET A 199 -32.16 10.58 6.86
C MET A 199 -31.51 9.59 7.82
N LEU A 200 -31.39 8.31 7.45
CA LEU A 200 -30.59 7.37 8.22
C LEU A 200 -29.11 7.78 8.26
N LEU A 201 -28.50 8.13 7.12
CA LEU A 201 -27.12 8.63 7.06
C LEU A 201 -26.93 9.90 7.91
N LYS A 202 -27.89 10.83 7.88
CA LYS A 202 -27.89 12.01 8.74
C LYS A 202 -27.84 11.65 10.23
N ARG A 203 -28.72 10.75 10.68
CA ARG A 203 -28.77 10.29 12.08
C ARG A 203 -27.48 9.59 12.49
N VAL A 204 -26.92 8.76 11.60
CA VAL A 204 -25.61 8.10 11.80
C VAL A 204 -24.50 9.15 11.96
N ARG A 205 -24.51 10.20 11.11
CA ARG A 205 -23.52 11.29 11.18
C ARG A 205 -23.63 12.02 12.51
N GLU A 206 -24.84 12.36 12.94
CA GLU A 206 -25.09 13.02 14.23
C GLU A 206 -24.53 12.21 15.39
N VAL A 207 -24.78 10.90 15.43
CA VAL A 207 -24.21 10.02 16.47
C VAL A 207 -22.68 10.00 16.40
N ILE A 208 -22.07 9.88 15.22
CA ILE A 208 -20.61 9.90 15.12
C ILE A 208 -20.05 11.20 15.66
N LYS A 209 -20.65 12.35 15.31
CA LYS A 209 -20.22 13.67 15.75
C LYS A 209 -20.42 13.92 17.26
N GLU A 210 -21.37 13.23 17.91
CA GLU A 210 -21.50 13.25 19.38
C GLU A 210 -20.26 12.68 20.08
N TYR A 211 -19.67 11.60 19.57
CA TYR A 211 -18.49 10.95 20.18
C TYR A 211 -17.17 11.51 19.63
N LYS A 212 -17.14 11.86 18.35
CA LYS A 212 -15.96 12.26 17.58
C LYS A 212 -16.31 13.43 16.65
N PRO A 213 -16.14 14.69 17.08
CA PRO A 213 -16.45 15.86 16.24
C PRO A 213 -15.70 15.87 14.90
N ASP A 214 -14.48 15.33 14.86
CA ASP A 214 -13.63 15.14 13.67
C ASP A 214 -13.75 13.72 13.06
N GLY A 215 -14.71 12.91 13.50
CA GLY A 215 -15.04 11.61 12.93
C GLY A 215 -15.75 11.73 11.57
N ALA A 216 -15.90 10.62 10.86
CA ALA A 216 -16.39 10.62 9.47
C ALA A 216 -17.31 9.45 9.10
N ILE A 217 -18.11 9.62 8.05
CA ILE A 217 -18.78 8.52 7.33
C ILE A 217 -18.10 8.33 5.99
N LEU A 218 -17.62 7.11 5.76
CA LEU A 218 -17.00 6.69 4.51
C LEU A 218 -17.99 5.78 3.78
N GLY A 219 -18.52 6.19 2.64
CA GLY A 219 -19.46 5.38 1.85
C GLY A 219 -18.76 4.47 0.83
N ASN A 220 -19.48 3.45 0.35
CA ASN A 220 -19.14 2.67 -0.83
C ASN A 220 -20.36 2.38 -1.70
N SER A 221 -20.37 2.96 -2.89
CA SER A 221 -21.31 2.68 -3.97
C SER A 221 -20.66 2.05 -5.18
N ALA A 222 -19.34 1.78 -5.12
CA ALA A 222 -18.47 1.44 -6.25
C ALA A 222 -18.37 2.52 -7.35
N ALA A 223 -19.35 3.41 -7.47
CA ALA A 223 -19.49 4.40 -8.53
C ALA A 223 -19.99 5.75 -7.95
N PRO A 224 -19.09 6.63 -7.48
CA PRO A 224 -19.49 7.86 -6.78
C PRO A 224 -20.43 8.77 -7.57
N LEU A 225 -20.26 8.83 -8.90
CA LEU A 225 -21.04 9.69 -9.79
C LEU A 225 -22.49 9.22 -9.99
N SER A 226 -22.81 7.96 -9.67
CA SER A 226 -24.19 7.44 -9.76
C SER A 226 -24.94 7.55 -8.43
N LEU A 227 -24.27 7.95 -7.35
CA LEU A 227 -24.86 8.00 -6.03
C LEU A 227 -25.90 9.14 -5.93
N PRO A 228 -27.08 8.91 -5.32
CA PRO A 228 -28.06 9.96 -5.09
C PRO A 228 -27.44 11.19 -4.43
N ARG A 229 -27.68 12.37 -5.02
CA ARG A 229 -27.05 13.62 -4.57
C ARG A 229 -27.33 13.93 -3.09
N GLU A 230 -28.50 13.53 -2.60
CA GLU A 230 -28.88 13.76 -1.20
C GLU A 230 -27.99 13.02 -0.21
N PHE A 231 -27.42 11.87 -0.58
CA PHE A 231 -26.58 11.08 0.33
C PHE A 231 -25.26 11.81 0.62
N TRP A 232 -24.72 12.50 -0.39
CA TRP A 232 -23.50 13.30 -0.27
C TRP A 232 -23.57 14.38 0.82
N LYS A 233 -24.77 14.83 1.22
CA LYS A 233 -24.93 15.79 2.31
C LYS A 233 -24.41 15.27 3.65
N TYR A 234 -24.38 13.95 3.82
CA TYR A 234 -24.05 13.31 5.09
C TYR A 234 -22.78 12.45 5.04
N LEU A 235 -22.26 12.17 3.84
CA LEU A 235 -20.99 11.46 3.63
C LEU A 235 -19.80 12.41 3.62
N ASP A 236 -18.67 11.98 4.20
CA ASP A 236 -17.38 12.70 4.10
C ASP A 236 -16.53 12.14 2.96
N ALA A 237 -16.68 10.84 2.67
CA ALA A 237 -16.05 10.19 1.52
C ALA A 237 -16.94 9.13 0.88
N GLU A 238 -16.55 8.73 -0.33
CA GLU A 238 -17.16 7.66 -1.11
C GLU A 238 -16.03 6.76 -1.67
N MET A 239 -16.31 5.50 -1.99
CA MET A 239 -15.37 4.54 -2.57
C MET A 239 -15.69 4.20 -4.03
N MET A 240 -14.67 4.39 -4.89
CA MET A 240 -14.70 3.94 -6.27
C MET A 240 -14.01 2.57 -6.39
N GLU A 241 -14.79 1.55 -6.73
CA GLU A 241 -14.39 0.15 -6.67
C GLU A 241 -15.07 -0.66 -7.80
N SER A 242 -14.36 -1.35 -8.68
CA SER A 242 -12.90 -1.43 -8.80
C SER A 242 -12.33 -0.19 -9.51
N TYR A 243 -11.19 0.31 -9.06
CA TYR A 243 -10.47 1.40 -9.70
C TYR A 243 -9.32 0.89 -10.58
N ILE A 244 -9.44 1.06 -11.90
CA ILE A 244 -8.49 0.70 -12.97
C ILE A 244 -8.17 -0.80 -13.08
N CYS A 245 -7.76 -1.46 -12.00
CA CYS A 245 -7.50 -2.90 -11.97
C CYS A 245 -8.64 -3.62 -11.22
N THR A 246 -9.13 -4.71 -11.82
CA THR A 246 -10.29 -5.48 -11.34
C THR A 246 -10.12 -6.97 -11.63
N TRP A 247 -10.74 -7.85 -10.85
CA TRP A 247 -10.74 -9.29 -11.11
C TRP A 247 -11.52 -9.69 -12.37
N VAL A 248 -12.45 -8.84 -12.85
CA VAL A 248 -13.26 -9.11 -14.05
C VAL A 248 -12.56 -8.75 -15.38
N SER A 249 -11.33 -8.22 -15.32
CA SER A 249 -10.57 -7.80 -16.49
C SER A 249 -9.15 -8.34 -16.42
N LYS A 250 -8.60 -8.69 -17.59
CA LYS A 250 -7.18 -9.05 -17.77
C LYS A 250 -6.32 -7.88 -18.24
N GLU A 251 -6.94 -6.72 -18.44
CA GLU A 251 -6.28 -5.45 -18.76
C GLU A 251 -6.66 -4.42 -17.70
N ARG A 252 -5.97 -3.27 -17.70
CA ARG A 252 -6.49 -2.08 -17.02
C ARG A 252 -7.86 -1.76 -17.65
N TRP A 253 -8.88 -1.84 -16.82
CA TRP A 253 -10.29 -1.86 -17.21
C TRP A 253 -10.71 -0.50 -17.74
N PHE A 254 -11.42 -0.40 -18.86
CA PHE A 254 -11.76 0.88 -19.52
C PHE A 254 -10.57 1.73 -20.02
N ASP A 255 -10.87 2.69 -20.88
CA ASP A 255 -9.85 3.55 -21.49
C ASP A 255 -9.51 4.77 -20.60
N TRP A 256 -8.33 5.33 -20.82
CA TRP A 256 -7.85 6.46 -20.02
C TRP A 256 -8.68 7.73 -20.21
N HIS A 257 -8.95 8.13 -21.47
CA HIS A 257 -9.49 9.46 -21.77
C HIS A 257 -11.00 9.55 -21.55
N GLY A 258 -11.76 8.57 -22.02
CA GLY A 258 -13.22 8.52 -21.94
C GLY A 258 -13.75 8.00 -20.61
N HIS A 259 -12.89 7.40 -19.77
CA HIS A 259 -13.30 6.86 -18.48
C HIS A 259 -12.46 7.37 -17.31
N TRP A 260 -11.23 6.89 -17.08
CA TRP A 260 -10.56 7.17 -15.80
C TRP A 260 -10.17 8.63 -15.57
N HIS A 261 -9.61 9.28 -16.59
CA HIS A 261 -9.30 10.70 -16.52
C HIS A 261 -10.58 11.54 -16.43
N GLN A 262 -11.57 11.21 -17.26
CA GLN A 262 -12.87 11.89 -17.24
C GLN A 262 -13.59 11.75 -15.88
N CYS A 263 -13.59 10.57 -15.27
CA CYS A 263 -14.12 10.39 -13.91
C CYS A 263 -13.38 11.28 -12.90
N GLY A 264 -12.06 11.37 -12.99
CA GLY A 264 -11.27 12.29 -12.16
C GLY A 264 -11.68 13.76 -12.32
N VAL A 265 -11.99 14.18 -13.56
CA VAL A 265 -12.50 15.51 -13.89
C VAL A 265 -13.91 15.72 -13.33
N ASP A 266 -14.81 14.77 -13.55
CA ASP A 266 -16.22 14.84 -13.14
C ASP A 266 -16.40 14.81 -11.62
N LEU A 267 -15.42 14.26 -10.89
CA LEU A 267 -15.38 14.25 -9.43
C LEU A 267 -14.83 15.54 -8.81
N GLN A 268 -14.20 16.43 -9.60
CA GLN A 268 -13.62 17.67 -9.06
C GLN A 268 -14.62 18.58 -8.31
N PRO A 269 -15.89 18.72 -8.70
CA PRO A 269 -16.86 19.49 -7.91
C PRO A 269 -17.03 18.97 -6.49
N PHE A 270 -16.94 17.64 -6.27
CA PHE A 270 -17.03 17.02 -4.96
C PHE A 270 -15.72 17.20 -4.18
N VAL A 271 -14.57 16.94 -4.82
CA VAL A 271 -13.25 17.10 -4.19
C VAL A 271 -13.00 18.54 -3.75
N LYS A 272 -13.33 19.52 -4.58
CA LYS A 272 -13.22 20.96 -4.25
C LYS A 272 -14.19 21.39 -3.15
N ALA A 273 -15.35 20.75 -3.05
CA ALA A 273 -16.28 20.89 -1.92
C ALA A 273 -15.78 20.16 -0.65
N GLY A 274 -14.61 19.53 -0.69
CA GLY A 274 -14.04 18.83 0.46
C GLY A 274 -14.70 17.49 0.74
N LYS A 275 -15.23 16.80 -0.28
CA LYS A 275 -15.50 15.36 -0.21
C LYS A 275 -14.27 14.60 -0.65
N GLN A 276 -14.04 13.41 -0.11
CA GLN A 276 -12.92 12.57 -0.52
C GLN A 276 -13.40 11.34 -1.31
N ILE A 277 -12.58 10.85 -2.24
CA ILE A 277 -12.85 9.63 -3.00
C ILE A 277 -11.76 8.60 -2.69
N GLN A 278 -12.18 7.42 -2.25
CA GLN A 278 -11.33 6.29 -1.92
C GLN A 278 -11.30 5.32 -3.11
N CYS A 279 -10.21 5.31 -3.83
CA CYS A 279 -9.98 4.36 -4.90
C CYS A 279 -9.53 3.01 -4.33
N LEU A 280 -10.18 1.92 -4.72
CA LEU A 280 -9.76 0.56 -4.41
C LEU A 280 -9.47 -0.21 -5.70
N SER A 281 -8.21 -0.55 -5.93
CA SER A 281 -7.77 -1.34 -7.09
C SER A 281 -7.58 -2.80 -6.69
N TYR A 282 -7.99 -3.74 -7.54
CA TYR A 282 -7.69 -5.16 -7.38
C TYR A 282 -6.52 -5.57 -8.27
N LEU A 283 -5.32 -5.56 -7.68
CA LEU A 283 -4.06 -5.75 -8.39
C LEU A 283 -3.68 -7.23 -8.57
N GLY A 284 -2.95 -7.52 -9.66
CA GLY A 284 -2.40 -8.86 -9.95
C GLY A 284 -3.19 -9.67 -10.97
N HIS A 285 -4.04 -9.01 -11.76
CA HIS A 285 -4.87 -9.65 -12.79
C HIS A 285 -4.49 -9.28 -14.23
N THR A 286 -3.59 -8.30 -14.42
CA THR A 286 -3.13 -7.81 -15.71
C THR A 286 -1.73 -8.37 -16.06
N PRO A 287 -1.30 -8.32 -17.34
CA PRO A 287 0.04 -8.76 -17.73
C PRO A 287 1.16 -7.80 -17.28
N TYR A 288 0.86 -6.61 -16.75
CA TYR A 288 1.90 -5.63 -16.38
C TYR A 288 2.56 -5.93 -15.02
N GLY A 289 1.92 -6.77 -14.21
CA GLY A 289 2.35 -7.11 -12.85
C GLY A 289 1.90 -6.10 -11.79
N VAL A 290 1.93 -6.54 -10.52
CA VAL A 290 1.38 -5.79 -9.38
C VAL A 290 2.01 -4.41 -9.24
N ARG A 291 3.34 -4.29 -9.38
CA ARG A 291 4.04 -3.01 -9.20
C ARG A 291 3.63 -1.96 -10.23
N GLU A 292 3.73 -2.29 -11.51
CA GLU A 292 3.43 -1.33 -12.58
C GLU A 292 1.96 -0.87 -12.52
N ASP A 293 1.04 -1.79 -12.22
CA ASP A 293 -0.36 -1.42 -11.99
C ASP A 293 -0.58 -0.58 -10.74
N ALA A 294 0.09 -0.90 -9.63
CA ALA A 294 0.00 -0.12 -8.41
C ALA A 294 0.44 1.33 -8.64
N PHE A 295 1.55 1.53 -9.34
CA PHE A 295 2.06 2.86 -9.67
C PHE A 295 1.16 3.58 -10.67
N PHE A 296 0.61 2.89 -11.66
CA PHE A 296 -0.39 3.47 -12.56
C PHE A 296 -1.63 3.94 -11.80
N CYS A 297 -2.21 3.10 -10.95
CA CYS A 297 -3.41 3.42 -10.18
C CYS A 297 -3.14 4.53 -9.16
N TYR A 298 -2.06 4.44 -8.39
CA TYR A 298 -1.70 5.46 -7.40
C TYR A 298 -1.45 6.82 -8.06
N ALA A 299 -0.62 6.87 -9.11
CA ALA A 299 -0.36 8.12 -9.83
C ALA A 299 -1.66 8.73 -10.37
N SER A 300 -2.54 7.91 -10.94
CA SER A 300 -3.85 8.34 -11.46
C SER A 300 -4.75 8.92 -10.36
N ALA A 301 -4.82 8.28 -9.19
CA ALA A 301 -5.57 8.80 -8.05
C ALA A 301 -5.00 10.15 -7.57
N ARG A 302 -3.68 10.26 -7.47
CA ARG A 302 -3.00 11.51 -7.06
C ARG A 302 -3.19 12.64 -8.09
N LEU A 303 -3.19 12.35 -9.38
CA LEU A 303 -3.55 13.31 -10.44
C LEU A 303 -4.96 13.87 -10.24
N ALA A 304 -5.93 13.03 -9.88
CA ALA A 304 -7.31 13.49 -9.63
C ALA A 304 -7.53 14.07 -8.22
N GLY A 305 -6.54 14.01 -7.31
CA GLY A 305 -6.67 14.47 -5.93
C GLY A 305 -7.43 13.50 -5.01
N LEU A 306 -7.45 12.21 -5.36
CA LEU A 306 -8.13 11.12 -4.66
C LEU A 306 -7.14 10.36 -3.75
N VAL A 307 -7.66 9.46 -2.91
CA VAL A 307 -6.86 8.56 -2.06
C VAL A 307 -6.91 7.13 -2.56
N TRP A 308 -5.82 6.38 -2.41
CA TRP A 308 -5.68 5.07 -3.05
C TRP A 308 -5.32 3.93 -2.11
N ASN A 309 -5.85 2.74 -2.40
CA ASN A 309 -5.37 1.44 -1.89
C ASN A 309 -5.40 0.39 -3.02
N GLY A 310 -4.41 -0.50 -3.02
CA GLY A 310 -4.21 -1.55 -4.03
C GLY A 310 -4.82 -2.92 -3.73
N GLY A 311 -5.66 -3.06 -2.70
CA GLY A 311 -6.36 -4.32 -2.38
C GLY A 311 -5.43 -5.45 -1.94
N ARG A 312 -4.23 -5.13 -1.45
CA ARG A 312 -3.19 -6.08 -1.02
C ARG A 312 -2.67 -5.71 0.37
N PRO A 313 -2.06 -6.66 1.12
CA PRO A 313 -1.46 -6.36 2.41
C PRO A 313 -0.45 -5.22 2.33
N LEU A 314 -0.41 -4.34 3.33
CA LEU A 314 0.53 -3.21 3.38
C LEU A 314 2.01 -3.65 3.38
N SER A 315 2.27 -4.91 3.73
CA SER A 315 3.59 -5.53 3.69
C SER A 315 4.00 -6.05 2.31
N ASP A 316 3.11 -6.00 1.31
CA ASP A 316 3.41 -6.48 -0.04
C ASP A 316 4.54 -5.64 -0.65
N PRO A 317 5.71 -6.25 -0.97
CA PRO A 317 6.89 -5.50 -1.41
C PRO A 317 6.68 -4.72 -2.72
N GLU A 318 5.71 -5.11 -3.54
CA GLU A 318 5.42 -4.42 -4.79
C GLU A 318 4.59 -3.13 -4.60
N THR A 319 3.93 -2.98 -3.45
CA THR A 319 3.05 -1.84 -3.16
C THR A 319 3.42 -1.05 -1.90
N ALA A 320 4.16 -1.66 -0.96
CA ALA A 320 4.47 -1.13 0.35
C ALA A 320 5.01 0.31 0.32
N ILE A 321 5.89 0.61 -0.64
CA ILE A 321 6.50 1.94 -0.77
C ILE A 321 5.46 3.05 -0.98
N LEU A 322 4.36 2.77 -1.69
CA LEU A 322 3.29 3.75 -1.95
C LEU A 322 2.48 4.09 -0.69
N TYR A 323 2.53 3.23 0.33
CA TYR A 323 1.97 3.50 1.65
C TYR A 323 2.97 4.14 2.60
N GLN A 324 4.26 4.15 2.29
CA GLN A 324 5.34 4.61 3.18
C GLN A 324 5.84 6.03 2.87
N ILE A 325 5.36 6.61 1.77
CA ILE A 325 5.70 7.97 1.34
C ILE A 325 4.57 8.97 1.67
N ARG A 326 4.89 10.26 1.61
CA ARG A 326 3.92 11.35 1.47
C ARG A 326 4.46 12.37 0.48
N LEU A 327 3.69 12.67 -0.57
CA LEU A 327 4.00 13.71 -1.54
C LEU A 327 3.65 15.10 -1.00
N GLY A 328 2.66 15.20 -0.12
CA GLY A 328 2.16 16.44 0.47
C GLY A 328 1.10 17.13 -0.39
N LYS A 329 0.90 18.43 -0.14
CA LYS A 329 -0.10 19.24 -0.85
C LYS A 329 0.30 19.46 -2.31
N PRO A 330 -0.68 19.55 -3.23
CA PRO A 330 -0.39 19.89 -4.63
C PRO A 330 0.17 21.32 -4.71
N LEU A 331 1.23 21.50 -5.50
CA LEU A 331 1.85 22.80 -5.76
C LEU A 331 1.27 23.49 -7.00
N ALA A 332 0.61 22.71 -7.86
CA ALA A 332 -0.09 23.18 -9.04
C ALA A 332 -1.25 22.24 -9.37
N ASP A 333 -2.14 22.71 -10.24
CA ASP A 333 -3.13 21.85 -10.88
C ASP A 333 -2.44 20.78 -11.76
N GLU A 334 -3.23 19.79 -12.20
CA GLU A 334 -2.75 18.83 -13.20
C GLU A 334 -2.33 19.54 -14.49
N GLN A 335 -1.23 19.08 -15.07
CA GLN A 335 -0.69 19.56 -16.34
C GLN A 335 -0.60 18.40 -17.34
N GLN A 336 -0.64 18.75 -18.62
CA GLN A 336 -0.47 17.81 -19.71
C GLN A 336 0.61 18.30 -20.68
N GLU A 337 1.60 17.46 -20.95
CA GLU A 337 2.67 17.72 -21.92
C GLU A 337 2.94 16.44 -22.73
N ASN A 338 2.93 16.55 -24.06
CA ASN A 338 3.21 15.42 -24.97
C ASN A 338 2.39 14.14 -24.68
N GLY A 339 1.14 14.31 -24.24
CA GLY A 339 0.24 13.20 -23.89
C GLY A 339 0.44 12.61 -22.48
N VAL A 340 1.45 13.08 -21.73
CA VAL A 340 1.68 12.72 -20.33
C VAL A 340 0.94 13.69 -19.42
N TYR A 341 0.24 13.14 -18.43
CA TYR A 341 -0.41 13.91 -17.37
C TYR A 341 0.47 13.92 -16.13
N HIS A 342 0.73 15.07 -15.53
CA HIS A 342 1.56 15.15 -14.34
C HIS A 342 1.06 16.21 -13.35
N ARG A 343 1.39 16.02 -12.07
CA ARG A 343 1.07 16.98 -11.01
C ARG A 343 2.18 17.01 -9.97
N ALA A 344 2.66 18.21 -9.66
CA ALA A 344 3.68 18.46 -8.66
C ALA A 344 3.07 18.64 -7.25
N PHE A 345 3.78 18.13 -6.25
CA PHE A 345 3.45 18.20 -4.83
C PHE A 345 4.68 18.67 -4.04
N GLU A 346 4.51 18.99 -2.76
CA GLU A 346 5.58 19.51 -1.90
C GLU A 346 6.88 18.69 -1.89
N ARG A 347 6.79 17.36 -1.99
CA ARG A 347 7.92 16.42 -1.82
C ARG A 347 8.21 15.55 -3.04
N GLY A 348 7.45 15.72 -4.11
CA GLY A 348 7.57 14.89 -5.30
C GLY A 348 6.52 15.23 -6.35
N PHE A 349 6.47 14.45 -7.42
CA PHE A 349 5.41 14.57 -8.41
C PHE A 349 5.01 13.20 -8.94
N VAL A 350 3.80 13.13 -9.50
CA VAL A 350 3.33 11.93 -10.21
C VAL A 350 3.19 12.24 -11.69
N ALA A 351 3.40 11.22 -12.53
CA ALA A 351 3.15 11.29 -13.96
C ALA A 351 2.44 10.02 -14.43
N VAL A 352 1.50 10.16 -15.36
CA VAL A 352 0.84 9.06 -16.06
C VAL A 352 1.02 9.27 -17.57
N ASN A 353 1.66 8.31 -18.21
CA ASN A 353 1.68 8.19 -19.66
C ASN A 353 0.68 7.10 -20.07
N PRO A 354 -0.50 7.47 -20.62
CA PRO A 354 -1.51 6.51 -21.03
C PRO A 354 -1.25 5.90 -22.42
N SER A 355 -0.24 6.36 -23.15
CA SER A 355 0.08 5.84 -24.49
C SER A 355 0.67 4.44 -24.40
N ARG A 356 0.13 3.49 -25.17
CA ARG A 356 0.66 2.12 -25.26
C ARG A 356 1.87 2.00 -26.18
N ASP A 357 2.02 2.95 -27.09
CA ASP A 357 2.91 2.79 -28.24
C ASP A 357 4.30 3.39 -28.02
N ALA A 358 4.41 4.41 -27.17
CA ALA A 358 5.67 5.12 -26.99
C ALA A 358 5.83 5.74 -25.60
N LYS A 359 7.09 5.78 -25.15
CA LYS A 359 7.50 6.69 -24.09
C LYS A 359 7.31 8.15 -24.55
N ALA A 360 7.12 9.05 -23.61
CA ALA A 360 6.98 10.47 -23.88
C ALA A 360 7.82 11.29 -22.91
N GLN A 361 8.20 12.50 -23.32
CA GLN A 361 9.02 13.39 -22.50
C GLN A 361 8.19 14.51 -21.89
N ILE A 362 8.49 14.84 -20.64
CA ILE A 362 8.02 16.06 -19.98
C ILE A 362 9.19 16.96 -19.61
N THR A 363 8.91 18.24 -19.43
CA THR A 363 9.88 19.24 -19.00
C THR A 363 9.79 19.45 -17.50
N ILE A 364 10.88 19.19 -16.78
CA ILE A 364 10.99 19.51 -15.36
C ILE A 364 11.26 21.00 -15.20
N ALA A 365 10.26 21.70 -14.69
CA ALA A 365 10.27 23.14 -14.49
C ALA A 365 9.52 23.48 -13.18
N PRO A 366 9.62 24.73 -12.69
CA PRO A 366 8.80 25.18 -11.56
C PRO A 366 7.32 24.81 -11.75
N PRO A 367 6.62 24.33 -10.71
CA PRO A 367 6.99 24.39 -9.30
C PRO A 367 7.90 23.24 -8.80
N ILE A 368 8.37 22.34 -9.66
CA ILE A 368 9.33 21.30 -9.26
C ILE A 368 10.66 21.99 -8.86
N PRO A 369 11.17 21.82 -7.63
CA PRO A 369 12.25 22.65 -7.09
C PRO A 369 13.66 22.13 -7.40
N THR A 370 13.79 21.02 -8.12
CA THR A 370 15.07 20.32 -8.34
C THR A 370 15.11 19.63 -9.71
N THR A 371 16.31 19.43 -10.25
CA THR A 371 16.54 18.56 -11.42
C THR A 371 16.82 17.12 -11.03
N LYS A 372 16.97 16.83 -9.74
CA LYS A 372 17.30 15.49 -9.23
C LYS A 372 16.08 14.82 -8.64
N LEU A 373 15.72 13.68 -9.22
CA LEU A 373 14.49 12.97 -8.98
C LEU A 373 14.78 11.52 -8.63
N VAL A 374 14.00 10.97 -7.71
CA VAL A 374 14.05 9.56 -7.35
C VAL A 374 12.83 8.89 -7.94
N ASP A 375 13.01 8.12 -9.01
CA ASP A 375 11.96 7.23 -9.49
C ASP A 375 11.83 6.04 -8.53
N ILE A 376 10.77 6.03 -7.74
CA ILE A 376 10.51 4.93 -6.80
C ILE A 376 9.76 3.77 -7.48
N ALA A 377 9.26 3.96 -8.71
CA ALA A 377 8.69 2.90 -9.52
C ALA A 377 9.78 2.05 -10.17
N GLY A 378 10.83 2.73 -10.66
CA GLY A 378 11.97 2.17 -11.39
C GLY A 378 12.77 1.17 -10.58
N GLY A 379 12.24 -0.06 -10.48
CA GLY A 379 12.91 -1.20 -9.89
C GLY A 379 13.84 -1.85 -10.91
N ALA A 380 15.11 -2.03 -10.56
CA ALA A 380 15.95 -3.01 -11.23
C ALA A 380 15.26 -4.39 -11.22
N ALA A 381 15.55 -5.27 -12.17
CA ALA A 381 15.08 -6.65 -12.04
C ALA A 381 15.57 -7.25 -10.72
N LYS A 382 14.67 -7.91 -9.98
CA LYS A 382 15.00 -8.58 -8.72
C LYS A 382 16.10 -9.60 -8.99
N PHE A 383 17.06 -9.69 -8.07
CA PHE A 383 18.29 -10.51 -8.17
C PHE A 383 19.34 -10.02 -9.18
N TRP A 384 19.00 -9.04 -10.01
CA TRP A 384 19.92 -8.43 -10.96
C TRP A 384 20.40 -7.06 -10.45
N GLY A 385 21.70 -6.81 -10.62
CA GLY A 385 22.35 -5.55 -10.28
C GLY A 385 22.87 -4.86 -11.52
N SER A 386 22.50 -3.60 -11.69
CA SER A 386 23.08 -2.72 -12.71
C SER A 386 24.49 -2.29 -12.32
N GLY A 387 25.39 -2.24 -13.30
CA GLY A 387 26.71 -1.65 -13.11
C GLY A 387 26.64 -0.16 -12.79
N PRO A 388 27.63 0.44 -12.09
CA PRO A 388 27.56 1.81 -11.59
C PRO A 388 27.35 2.90 -12.66
N LYS A 389 27.65 2.59 -13.93
CA LYS A 389 27.52 3.50 -15.08
C LYS A 389 26.59 2.95 -16.15
N SER A 390 25.84 1.91 -15.81
CA SER A 390 25.05 1.18 -16.78
C SER A 390 23.81 1.98 -17.19
N ASN A 391 23.55 1.99 -18.49
CA ASN A 391 22.40 2.62 -19.11
C ASN A 391 21.26 1.61 -19.33
N ASP A 392 21.03 0.74 -18.35
CA ASP A 392 19.99 -0.29 -18.40
C ASP A 392 18.65 0.17 -17.79
N SER A 393 17.59 -0.46 -18.26
CA SER A 393 16.22 -0.29 -17.78
C SER A 393 15.40 -1.53 -18.15
N LEU A 394 14.30 -1.79 -17.44
CA LEU A 394 13.33 -2.77 -17.89
C LEU A 394 12.41 -2.16 -18.96
N ASP A 395 12.26 -2.85 -20.09
CA ASP A 395 11.35 -2.50 -21.18
C ASP A 395 10.12 -3.42 -21.14
N LEU A 396 8.94 -2.83 -21.27
CA LEU A 396 7.64 -3.52 -21.19
C LEU A 396 7.03 -3.77 -22.58
N VAL A 397 7.56 -3.08 -23.60
CA VAL A 397 7.04 -3.08 -24.96
C VAL A 397 7.85 -4.06 -25.81
N THR A 398 9.18 -3.93 -25.77
CA THR A 398 10.08 -4.80 -26.53
C THR A 398 10.61 -5.88 -25.60
N LYS A 399 10.02 -7.08 -25.72
CA LYS A 399 10.32 -8.27 -24.92
C LYS A 399 10.22 -9.54 -25.77
N HIS A 400 10.88 -10.60 -25.31
CA HIS A 400 10.80 -11.93 -25.90
C HIS A 400 9.84 -12.81 -25.10
N GLY A 401 9.97 -12.76 -23.78
CA GLY A 401 9.15 -13.46 -22.79
C GLY A 401 7.89 -12.71 -22.40
N ASP A 402 7.43 -12.94 -21.17
CA ASP A 402 6.08 -12.60 -20.70
C ASP A 402 5.80 -11.09 -20.65
N ALA A 403 6.41 -10.37 -19.70
CA ALA A 403 6.05 -8.99 -19.43
C ALA A 403 7.20 -8.01 -19.62
N ARG A 404 8.48 -8.41 -19.53
CA ARG A 404 9.62 -7.48 -19.55
C ARG A 404 10.86 -8.04 -20.25
N ALA A 405 11.78 -7.14 -20.61
CA ALA A 405 13.16 -7.47 -20.96
C ALA A 405 14.12 -6.40 -20.39
N VAL A 406 15.41 -6.72 -20.24
CA VAL A 406 16.41 -5.69 -19.93
C VAL A 406 16.83 -5.00 -21.20
N ARG A 407 16.56 -3.70 -21.29
CA ARG A 407 17.02 -2.82 -22.36
C ARG A 407 18.25 -2.04 -21.93
N ILE A 408 19.26 -1.98 -22.79
CA ILE A 408 20.45 -1.14 -22.64
C ILE A 408 20.54 -0.16 -23.80
N VAL A 409 20.77 1.12 -23.50
CA VAL A 409 20.95 2.18 -24.52
C VAL A 409 22.29 2.89 -24.31
N ASN A 410 23.21 2.72 -25.25
CA ASN A 410 24.47 3.45 -25.24
C ASN A 410 24.50 4.45 -26.41
N VAL A 411 24.52 5.74 -26.10
CA VAL A 411 24.67 6.82 -27.09
C VAL A 411 26.13 7.13 -27.40
N ALA A 412 27.02 6.83 -26.44
CA ALA A 412 28.47 6.85 -26.56
C ALA A 412 28.99 5.42 -26.27
N PRO A 413 30.25 5.08 -26.58
CA PRO A 413 30.81 3.75 -26.29
C PRO A 413 31.09 3.56 -24.79
N ASP A 414 30.04 3.66 -23.98
CA ASP A 414 30.03 3.52 -22.52
C ASP A 414 30.01 2.04 -22.11
N GLU A 415 30.14 1.79 -20.81
CA GLU A 415 30.07 0.45 -20.24
C GLU A 415 28.74 0.23 -19.51
N SER A 416 27.89 -0.62 -20.10
CA SER A 416 26.61 -1.02 -19.54
C SER A 416 26.57 -2.52 -19.30
N ILE A 417 26.19 -2.89 -18.08
CA ILE A 417 26.26 -4.26 -17.55
C ILE A 417 25.11 -4.44 -16.57
N THR A 418 24.39 -5.55 -16.69
CA THR A 418 23.44 -6.02 -15.68
C THR A 418 23.83 -7.45 -15.27
N SER A 419 23.93 -7.71 -13.97
CA SER A 419 24.61 -8.92 -13.46
C SER A 419 23.84 -9.64 -12.36
N GLN A 420 24.00 -10.96 -12.28
CA GLN A 420 23.56 -11.79 -11.16
C GLN A 420 24.70 -12.72 -10.73
N THR A 421 24.96 -12.81 -9.42
CA THR A 421 25.92 -13.77 -8.88
C THR A 421 25.20 -15.02 -8.39
N VAL A 422 25.63 -16.17 -8.89
CA VAL A 422 25.06 -17.49 -8.58
C VAL A 422 26.10 -18.31 -7.82
N VAL A 423 25.70 -18.87 -6.68
CA VAL A 423 26.51 -19.82 -5.90
C VAL A 423 26.12 -21.23 -6.31
N LEU A 424 27.10 -22.05 -6.72
CA LEU A 424 26.89 -23.44 -7.12
C LEU A 424 27.44 -24.43 -6.09
N ASP A 425 28.55 -24.09 -5.42
CA ASP A 425 29.23 -24.94 -4.43
C ASP A 425 29.40 -26.41 -4.87
N GLN A 426 29.89 -26.60 -6.11
CA GLN A 426 30.13 -27.92 -6.68
C GLN A 426 31.10 -28.74 -5.85
N GLN A 427 30.77 -30.02 -5.67
CA GLN A 427 31.65 -31.01 -5.03
C GLN A 427 32.63 -31.64 -6.03
N THR A 428 32.20 -31.76 -7.29
CA THR A 428 32.98 -32.27 -8.42
C THR A 428 32.75 -31.37 -9.62
N PRO A 429 33.75 -31.18 -10.53
CA PRO A 429 33.57 -30.35 -11.71
C PRO A 429 32.35 -30.82 -12.50
N THR A 430 31.35 -29.95 -12.63
CA THR A 430 30.08 -30.28 -13.31
C THR A 430 29.81 -29.24 -14.39
N PRO A 431 29.49 -29.65 -15.65
CA PRO A 431 29.24 -28.73 -16.74
C PRO A 431 28.08 -27.76 -16.44
N ILE A 432 28.21 -26.55 -16.98
CA ILE A 432 27.17 -25.52 -16.96
C ILE A 432 26.91 -25.00 -18.37
N LEU A 433 25.66 -24.66 -18.66
CA LEU A 433 25.23 -24.05 -19.92
C LEU A 433 24.55 -22.72 -19.59
N ALA A 434 25.08 -21.62 -20.11
CA ALA A 434 24.43 -20.33 -20.05
C ALA A 434 23.87 -19.97 -21.42
N SER A 435 22.66 -19.41 -21.45
CA SER A 435 21.99 -19.01 -22.69
C SER A 435 21.11 -17.79 -22.48
N GLY A 436 20.68 -17.19 -23.58
CA GLY A 436 19.74 -16.08 -23.56
C GLY A 436 19.34 -15.63 -24.95
N TRP A 437 18.33 -14.76 -24.99
CA TRP A 437 17.89 -14.08 -26.20
C TRP A 437 18.32 -12.63 -26.18
N SER A 438 18.71 -12.10 -27.33
CA SER A 438 18.96 -10.67 -27.48
C SER A 438 18.42 -10.10 -28.78
N LYS A 439 17.86 -8.90 -28.73
CA LYS A 439 17.45 -8.09 -29.88
C LYS A 439 18.35 -6.86 -29.96
N ALA A 440 18.64 -6.37 -31.16
CA ALA A 440 19.42 -5.14 -31.33
C ALA A 440 18.81 -4.16 -32.32
N GLU A 441 19.03 -2.89 -32.05
CA GLU A 441 18.80 -1.78 -32.96
C GLU A 441 20.06 -0.90 -33.03
N ASN A 442 20.68 -0.87 -34.22
CA ASN A 442 21.88 -0.11 -34.52
C ASN A 442 23.05 -0.38 -33.56
N ALA A 443 23.18 -1.61 -33.05
CA ALA A 443 24.29 -2.01 -32.20
C ALA A 443 25.60 -2.04 -33.00
N THR A 444 26.63 -1.29 -32.59
CA THR A 444 27.88 -1.24 -33.35
C THR A 444 28.85 -2.37 -33.01
N GLY A 445 29.74 -2.68 -33.95
CA GLY A 445 30.86 -3.63 -33.82
C GLY A 445 30.53 -5.09 -34.16
N GLU A 446 31.56 -5.93 -34.25
CA GLU A 446 31.45 -7.36 -34.60
C GLU A 446 31.02 -8.22 -33.40
N PRO A 447 30.57 -9.48 -33.60
CA PRO A 447 30.24 -10.38 -32.48
C PRO A 447 31.46 -10.67 -31.59
N ASP A 448 31.43 -10.21 -30.34
CA ASP A 448 32.46 -10.48 -29.32
C ASP A 448 31.89 -10.36 -27.88
N GLY A 449 32.75 -10.50 -26.86
CA GLY A 449 32.35 -10.41 -25.44
C GLY A 449 31.86 -9.04 -24.96
N ASN A 450 31.87 -8.00 -25.80
CA ASN A 450 31.34 -6.68 -25.48
C ASN A 450 29.85 -6.52 -25.82
N TYR A 451 29.25 -7.52 -26.49
CA TYR A 451 27.80 -7.69 -26.64
C TYR A 451 27.44 -9.18 -26.45
N SER A 452 27.18 -9.59 -25.21
CA SER A 452 27.09 -11.01 -24.86
C SER A 452 26.39 -11.30 -23.53
N VAL A 453 25.99 -12.58 -23.35
CA VAL A 453 25.94 -13.19 -22.02
C VAL A 453 27.37 -13.59 -21.64
N TYR A 454 27.87 -13.07 -20.52
CA TYR A 454 29.27 -13.15 -20.13
C TYR A 454 29.41 -13.73 -18.72
N LEU A 455 30.20 -14.80 -18.58
CA LEU A 455 30.41 -15.49 -17.31
C LEU A 455 31.82 -15.26 -16.77
N ASP A 456 31.88 -14.90 -15.49
CA ASP A 456 33.10 -14.93 -14.68
C ASP A 456 32.96 -15.95 -13.55
N ILE A 457 33.83 -16.95 -13.55
CA ILE A 457 33.71 -18.16 -12.72
C ILE A 457 34.81 -18.16 -11.65
N ALA A 458 34.41 -18.41 -10.40
CA ALA A 458 35.29 -18.65 -9.27
C ALA A 458 35.26 -20.13 -8.87
N TYR A 459 36.42 -20.78 -8.89
CA TYR A 459 36.57 -22.18 -8.48
C TYR A 459 36.68 -22.32 -6.96
N SER A 460 36.35 -23.50 -6.45
CA SER A 460 36.37 -23.82 -5.02
C SER A 460 37.78 -23.78 -4.41
N ASP A 461 38.84 -23.84 -5.22
CA ASP A 461 40.23 -23.70 -4.78
C ASP A 461 40.73 -22.24 -4.75
N GLY A 462 39.88 -21.28 -5.08
CA GLY A 462 40.21 -19.85 -5.11
C GLY A 462 40.80 -19.35 -6.44
N THR A 463 40.96 -20.22 -7.45
CA THR A 463 41.33 -19.80 -8.81
C THR A 463 40.10 -19.37 -9.63
N TYR A 464 40.32 -18.73 -10.78
CA TYR A 464 39.24 -18.15 -11.59
C TYR A 464 39.34 -18.55 -13.06
N LEU A 465 38.18 -18.58 -13.73
CA LEU A 465 38.04 -18.67 -15.18
C LEU A 465 37.13 -17.53 -15.65
N PHE A 466 37.69 -16.56 -16.35
CA PHE A 466 36.98 -15.35 -16.77
C PHE A 466 36.56 -15.42 -18.25
N GLY A 467 35.54 -14.65 -18.60
CA GLY A 467 35.17 -14.38 -20.00
C GLY A 467 34.70 -15.56 -20.83
N GLN A 468 33.85 -16.41 -20.26
CA GLN A 468 33.12 -17.39 -21.04
C GLN A 468 31.87 -16.72 -21.60
N VAL A 469 31.71 -16.69 -22.93
CA VAL A 469 30.72 -15.81 -23.57
C VAL A 469 29.82 -16.53 -24.56
N ALA A 470 28.55 -16.14 -24.55
CA ALA A 470 27.61 -16.35 -25.65
C ALA A 470 27.38 -15.00 -26.33
N THR A 471 27.96 -14.81 -27.52
CA THR A 471 27.98 -13.52 -28.23
C THR A 471 26.77 -13.34 -29.13
N PHE A 472 26.35 -12.09 -29.35
CA PHE A 472 25.28 -11.71 -30.28
C PHE A 472 25.83 -10.88 -31.45
N ALA A 473 25.10 -10.85 -32.57
CA ALA A 473 25.51 -10.09 -33.74
C ALA A 473 25.38 -8.57 -33.52
N GLY A 474 26.31 -7.78 -34.06
CA GLY A 474 26.08 -6.34 -34.21
C GLY A 474 25.02 -6.04 -35.28
N GLY A 475 24.60 -4.79 -35.35
CA GLY A 475 23.65 -4.25 -36.31
C GLY A 475 22.23 -4.14 -35.74
N THR A 476 21.25 -4.30 -36.62
CA THR A 476 19.83 -4.35 -36.27
C THR A 476 19.30 -5.72 -36.61
N HIS A 477 18.78 -6.43 -35.61
CA HIS A 477 18.24 -7.77 -35.78
C HIS A 477 17.09 -8.00 -34.80
N ASP A 478 16.21 -8.92 -35.16
CA ASP A 478 15.19 -9.41 -34.23
C ASP A 478 15.83 -10.36 -33.20
N TRP A 479 15.05 -10.90 -32.27
CA TRP A 479 15.54 -11.80 -31.21
C TRP A 479 16.43 -12.93 -31.75
N GLU A 480 17.69 -12.93 -31.29
CA GLU A 480 18.72 -13.91 -31.59
C GLU A 480 19.02 -14.72 -30.34
N TYR A 481 19.07 -16.04 -30.45
CA TYR A 481 19.47 -16.93 -29.37
C TYR A 481 20.97 -17.21 -29.40
N SER A 482 21.63 -17.19 -28.24
CA SER A 482 23.03 -17.56 -28.10
C SER A 482 23.26 -18.34 -26.81
N GLU A 483 24.22 -19.26 -26.81
CA GLU A 483 24.57 -20.09 -25.66
C GLU A 483 26.07 -20.41 -25.57
N VAL A 484 26.54 -20.72 -24.36
CA VAL A 484 27.91 -21.16 -24.07
C VAL A 484 27.92 -22.33 -23.09
N LEU A 485 28.49 -23.45 -23.53
CA LEU A 485 28.72 -24.62 -22.69
C LEU A 485 30.12 -24.55 -22.07
N VAL A 486 30.19 -24.50 -20.74
CA VAL A 486 31.44 -24.55 -20.00
C VAL A 486 31.61 -25.93 -19.37
N ARG A 487 32.73 -26.59 -19.69
CA ARG A 487 33.16 -27.84 -19.05
C ARG A 487 34.31 -27.52 -18.09
N PRO A 488 34.03 -27.27 -16.80
CA PRO A 488 35.06 -26.79 -15.90
C PRO A 488 36.06 -27.91 -15.57
N GLU A 489 37.34 -27.55 -15.46
CA GLU A 489 38.39 -28.48 -15.02
C GLU A 489 38.34 -28.72 -13.50
N LYS A 490 37.71 -27.81 -12.76
CA LYS A 490 37.66 -27.77 -11.29
C LYS A 490 36.22 -27.50 -10.80
N PRO A 491 35.84 -27.92 -9.58
CA PRO A 491 34.53 -27.60 -9.04
C PRO A 491 34.33 -26.08 -8.92
N ILE A 492 33.20 -25.59 -9.42
CA ILE A 492 32.81 -24.18 -9.36
C ILE A 492 32.23 -23.87 -7.97
N LYS A 493 32.72 -22.82 -7.33
CA LYS A 493 32.13 -22.28 -6.10
C LYS A 493 30.97 -21.34 -6.43
N SER A 494 31.24 -20.35 -7.27
CA SER A 494 30.26 -19.34 -7.68
C SER A 494 30.63 -18.78 -9.05
N LEU A 495 29.69 -18.12 -9.70
CA LEU A 495 29.96 -17.36 -10.91
C LEU A 495 29.06 -16.13 -11.00
N THR A 496 29.48 -15.15 -11.77
CA THR A 496 28.68 -13.99 -12.12
C THR A 496 28.22 -14.13 -13.58
N VAL A 497 26.91 -14.14 -13.79
CA VAL A 497 26.29 -14.03 -15.11
C VAL A 497 26.05 -12.55 -15.39
N ASN A 498 26.57 -12.05 -16.49
CA ASN A 498 26.41 -10.66 -16.92
C ASN A 498 25.72 -10.63 -18.29
N VAL A 499 24.79 -9.71 -18.49
CA VAL A 499 24.49 -9.22 -19.84
C VAL A 499 25.27 -7.93 -20.05
N ILE A 500 26.10 -7.93 -21.08
CA ILE A 500 27.06 -6.85 -21.35
C ILE A 500 26.72 -6.20 -22.68
N PHE A 501 26.64 -4.87 -22.69
CA PHE A 501 26.74 -4.04 -23.87
C PHE A 501 27.67 -2.86 -23.58
N ARG A 502 28.94 -3.00 -23.94
CA ARG A 502 29.98 -2.03 -23.56
C ARG A 502 30.86 -1.62 -24.73
N TYR A 503 31.45 -0.44 -24.63
CA TYR A 503 32.36 0.15 -25.63
C TYR A 503 31.75 0.21 -27.03
N ARG A 504 30.42 0.27 -27.08
CA ARG A 504 29.56 0.20 -28.27
C ARG A 504 28.39 1.15 -28.11
N THR A 505 27.85 1.56 -29.25
CA THR A 505 26.66 2.41 -29.34
C THR A 505 25.49 1.61 -29.92
N GLY A 506 24.26 1.97 -29.57
CA GLY A 506 23.04 1.32 -30.04
C GLY A 506 22.07 1.02 -28.91
N THR A 507 20.97 0.37 -29.24
CA THR A 507 20.03 -0.19 -28.27
C THR A 507 20.02 -1.71 -28.37
N VAL A 508 20.09 -2.40 -27.24
CA VAL A 508 19.96 -3.86 -27.18
C VAL A 508 18.97 -4.24 -26.09
N TRP A 509 18.30 -5.38 -26.27
CA TRP A 509 17.39 -5.97 -25.29
C TRP A 509 17.81 -7.40 -25.02
N PHE A 510 17.90 -7.78 -23.76
CA PHE A 510 18.17 -9.15 -23.33
C PHE A 510 16.96 -9.70 -22.59
N ASP A 511 16.67 -10.97 -22.82
CA ASP A 511 15.53 -11.65 -22.21
C ASP A 511 15.73 -13.18 -22.17
N ASP A 512 14.90 -13.87 -21.38
CA ASP A 512 14.88 -15.33 -21.23
C ASP A 512 16.27 -15.94 -21.01
N LEU A 513 17.01 -15.34 -20.07
CA LEU A 513 18.33 -15.83 -19.67
C LEU A 513 18.21 -17.13 -18.87
N SER A 514 19.18 -18.03 -19.04
CA SER A 514 19.21 -19.32 -18.34
C SER A 514 20.65 -19.68 -17.95
N LEU A 515 20.80 -20.34 -16.80
CA LEU A 515 22.03 -20.97 -16.36
C LEU A 515 21.70 -22.36 -15.80
N LYS A 516 21.95 -23.39 -16.59
CA LYS A 516 21.68 -24.78 -16.19
C LYS A 516 22.95 -25.50 -15.79
N GLU A 517 22.86 -26.29 -14.72
CA GLU A 517 23.93 -27.15 -14.23
C GLU A 517 23.54 -28.63 -14.36
N GLY A 518 24.46 -29.47 -14.87
CA GLY A 518 24.27 -30.92 -14.89
C GLY A 518 25.25 -31.67 -15.79
N ALA A 519 25.22 -33.00 -15.73
CA ALA A 519 25.96 -33.85 -16.66
C ALA A 519 25.46 -33.69 -18.11
N ASP A 520 24.16 -33.43 -18.24
CA ASP A 520 23.48 -32.95 -19.46
C ASP A 520 22.81 -31.61 -19.17
N PRO A 521 23.53 -30.47 -19.30
CA PRO A 521 23.01 -29.16 -18.96
C PRO A 521 21.76 -28.74 -19.73
N ALA A 522 21.49 -29.28 -20.92
CA ALA A 522 20.27 -28.97 -21.67
C ALA A 522 19.01 -29.33 -20.86
N ASN A 523 19.09 -30.39 -20.06
CA ASN A 523 18.08 -30.87 -19.13
C ASN A 523 18.48 -30.65 -17.66
N GLY A 524 19.47 -29.78 -17.42
CA GLY A 524 20.02 -29.49 -16.11
C GLY A 524 19.10 -28.68 -15.21
N ILE A 525 19.52 -28.51 -13.96
CA ILE A 525 18.79 -27.70 -12.96
C ILE A 525 19.02 -26.23 -13.29
N GLU A 526 17.95 -25.45 -13.42
CA GLU A 526 18.03 -23.99 -13.55
C GLU A 526 18.59 -23.38 -12.27
N ARG A 527 19.62 -22.55 -12.41
CA ARG A 527 20.34 -21.90 -11.32
C ARG A 527 20.19 -20.39 -11.35
N LEU A 528 19.84 -19.82 -12.51
CA LEU A 528 19.59 -18.38 -12.64
C LEU A 528 18.21 -18.06 -12.07
N GLN A 529 18.12 -17.01 -11.25
CA GLN A 529 16.84 -16.51 -10.77
C GLN A 529 16.36 -15.39 -11.69
N ASN A 530 15.05 -15.33 -11.95
CA ASN A 530 14.45 -14.21 -12.68
C ASN A 530 15.14 -13.93 -14.04
N GLY A 531 15.45 -14.97 -14.81
CA GLY A 531 16.15 -14.86 -16.09
C GLY A 531 15.35 -14.16 -17.19
N GLY A 532 14.02 -14.20 -17.11
CA GLY A 532 13.10 -13.39 -17.94
C GLY A 532 12.76 -12.02 -17.36
N PHE A 533 13.40 -11.59 -16.26
CA PHE A 533 13.24 -10.25 -15.69
C PHE A 533 11.81 -9.85 -15.26
N GLU A 534 10.99 -10.84 -14.92
CA GLU A 534 9.59 -10.68 -14.53
C GLU A 534 9.36 -10.30 -13.06
N GLU A 535 10.36 -10.44 -12.22
CA GLU A 535 10.35 -9.93 -10.84
C GLU A 535 11.11 -8.59 -10.77
N THR A 536 10.52 -7.58 -10.14
CA THR A 536 11.16 -6.27 -9.89
C THR A 536 11.70 -6.18 -8.47
N GLY A 537 12.92 -5.66 -8.32
CA GLY A 537 13.52 -5.32 -7.03
C GLY A 537 13.09 -3.91 -6.60
N GLY A 538 12.83 -3.71 -5.31
CA GLY A 538 12.34 -2.42 -4.77
C GLY A 538 13.36 -1.28 -4.70
N ARG A 539 14.47 -1.30 -5.47
CA ARG A 539 15.46 -0.22 -5.44
C ARG A 539 15.02 0.94 -6.34
N SER A 540 14.86 2.12 -5.76
CA SER A 540 14.57 3.36 -6.49
C SER A 540 15.77 3.82 -7.33
N ARG A 541 15.51 4.49 -8.45
CA ARG A 541 16.53 5.04 -9.37
C ARG A 541 16.66 6.55 -9.20
N LEU A 542 17.88 7.06 -8.97
CA LEU A 542 18.17 8.49 -9.04
C LEU A 542 18.32 8.92 -10.51
N ILE A 543 17.68 10.04 -10.86
CA ILE A 543 17.70 10.65 -12.19
C ILE A 543 18.08 12.12 -12.01
N ASP A 544 19.09 12.59 -12.73
CA ASP A 544 19.42 14.02 -12.83
C ASP A 544 19.10 14.52 -14.24
N VAL A 545 18.00 15.26 -14.37
CA VAL A 545 17.56 15.79 -15.66
C VAL A 545 18.38 16.99 -16.13
N ALA A 546 19.35 17.47 -15.34
CA ALA A 546 20.28 18.50 -15.82
C ALA A 546 21.10 18.01 -17.02
N ALA A 547 21.38 16.71 -17.10
CA ALA A 547 22.08 16.09 -18.23
C ALA A 547 21.22 16.01 -19.52
N THR A 548 19.91 16.21 -19.41
CA THR A 548 18.93 16.09 -20.49
C THR A 548 18.19 17.40 -20.73
N ASP A 549 18.80 18.54 -20.41
CA ASP A 549 18.20 19.88 -20.55
C ASP A 549 16.82 20.00 -19.88
N GLY A 550 16.66 19.35 -18.72
CA GLY A 550 15.41 19.32 -17.96
C GLY A 550 14.37 18.35 -18.49
N LYS A 551 14.69 17.51 -19.49
CA LYS A 551 13.74 16.54 -20.06
C LYS A 551 13.75 15.23 -19.29
N LEU A 552 12.57 14.75 -18.93
CA LEU A 552 12.37 13.46 -18.28
C LEU A 552 11.54 12.53 -19.17
N ASP A 553 12.08 11.35 -19.45
CA ASP A 553 11.34 10.27 -20.13
C ASP A 553 10.37 9.60 -19.16
N ILE A 554 9.10 9.49 -19.57
CA ILE A 554 8.06 8.71 -18.91
C ILE A 554 7.74 7.49 -19.78
N PRO A 555 7.95 6.25 -19.29
CA PRO A 555 7.73 5.03 -20.06
C PRO A 555 6.31 4.93 -20.63
N ALA A 556 6.15 4.20 -21.73
CA ALA A 556 4.84 3.90 -22.30
C ALA A 556 3.95 3.20 -21.27
N TYR A 557 2.66 3.53 -21.29
CA TYR A 557 1.60 2.89 -20.52
C TYR A 557 1.92 2.73 -19.03
N SER A 558 2.39 3.81 -18.41
CA SER A 558 2.98 3.75 -17.08
C SER A 558 2.51 4.89 -16.18
N GLY A 559 2.43 4.60 -14.88
CA GLY A 559 2.39 5.61 -13.83
C GLY A 559 3.73 5.66 -13.14
N ARG A 560 4.20 6.86 -12.79
CA ARG A 560 5.46 7.07 -12.11
C ARG A 560 5.28 8.02 -10.95
N VAL A 561 6.02 7.77 -9.88
CA VAL A 561 6.09 8.63 -8.70
C VAL A 561 7.55 8.98 -8.50
N TYR A 562 7.83 10.28 -8.49
CA TYR A 562 9.17 10.81 -8.35
C TYR A 562 9.26 11.60 -7.05
N LEU A 563 10.23 11.28 -6.19
CA LEU A 563 10.53 12.11 -5.02
C LEU A 563 11.64 13.11 -5.35
N TYR A 564 11.60 14.28 -4.73
CA TYR A 564 12.66 15.28 -4.89
C TYR A 564 13.90 14.86 -4.10
N ALA A 565 15.03 14.71 -4.79
CA ALA A 565 16.31 14.45 -4.12
C ALA A 565 16.97 15.78 -3.70
N SER A 566 17.41 15.87 -2.45
CA SER A 566 18.24 16.99 -1.97
C SER A 566 19.73 16.69 -2.16
N GLY A 567 20.49 17.65 -2.68
CA GLY A 567 21.96 17.64 -2.59
C GLY A 567 22.72 17.33 -3.89
N THR A 568 24.02 17.62 -3.86
CA THR A 568 24.95 17.39 -4.98
C THR A 568 25.39 15.91 -5.11
N GLY A 569 25.01 15.02 -4.20
CA GLY A 569 25.39 13.60 -4.17
C GLY A 569 24.23 12.61 -3.96
N ASP A 570 24.58 11.32 -3.84
CA ASP A 570 23.70 10.15 -3.77
C ASP A 570 23.27 9.85 -2.31
N ASP A 571 22.81 10.89 -1.60
CA ASP A 571 22.58 10.85 -0.14
C ASP A 571 21.29 10.10 0.29
N LEU A 572 20.51 9.57 -0.65
CA LEU A 572 19.31 8.76 -0.38
C LEU A 572 19.60 7.44 0.33
N TYR A 573 20.87 7.00 0.29
CA TYR A 573 21.33 5.76 0.89
C TYR A 573 22.39 5.97 1.96
N GLN A 574 22.63 7.22 2.41
CA GLN A 574 23.35 7.46 3.64
C GLN A 574 22.33 7.36 4.77
N PRO A 575 22.20 6.22 5.49
CA PRO A 575 21.34 6.17 6.65
C PRO A 575 21.78 7.30 7.57
N GLY A 576 20.86 8.24 7.82
CA GLY A 576 21.11 9.29 8.77
C GLY A 576 21.44 8.72 10.15
N PRO A 577 21.90 9.54 11.09
CA PRO A 577 22.35 9.06 12.39
C PRO A 577 21.29 8.17 13.06
N ARG A 578 21.71 6.96 13.46
CA ARG A 578 20.85 5.94 14.05
C ARG A 578 20.94 6.01 15.58
N LEU A 579 19.81 6.22 16.24
CA LEU A 579 19.66 5.92 17.66
C LEU A 579 19.30 4.45 17.83
N THR A 580 20.08 3.75 18.65
CA THR A 580 19.79 2.37 19.05
C THR A 580 19.65 2.33 20.56
N VAL A 581 18.48 1.88 21.01
CA VAL A 581 18.24 1.63 22.44
C VAL A 581 18.26 0.13 22.66
N VAL A 582 19.06 -0.31 23.63
CA VAL A 582 19.25 -1.72 23.98
C VAL A 582 19.01 -1.90 25.47
N THR A 583 18.30 -2.96 25.83
CA THR A 583 18.09 -3.38 27.22
C THR A 583 19.16 -4.38 27.66
N GLN A 584 19.62 -4.27 28.90
CA GLN A 584 20.54 -5.24 29.51
C GLN A 584 20.02 -5.70 30.88
N PRO A 585 19.66 -7.00 31.05
CA PRO A 585 19.62 -8.04 30.02
C PRO A 585 18.64 -7.68 28.88
N ALA A 586 18.77 -8.33 27.73
CA ALA A 586 17.85 -8.10 26.61
C ALA A 586 16.42 -8.47 27.04
N MET A 587 15.50 -7.53 26.89
CA MET A 587 14.09 -7.64 27.27
C MET A 587 13.22 -7.19 26.08
N GLY A 588 12.36 -8.07 25.58
CA GLY A 588 11.36 -7.71 24.57
C GLY A 588 10.17 -6.92 25.17
N LEU A 589 9.47 -6.14 24.34
CA LEU A 589 8.27 -5.37 24.69
C LEU A 589 8.45 -4.30 25.79
N VAL A 590 9.63 -3.72 25.93
CA VAL A 590 9.85 -2.61 26.87
C VAL A 590 9.53 -1.29 26.18
N ARG A 591 8.64 -0.47 26.78
CA ARG A 591 8.23 0.81 26.20
C ARG A 591 9.19 1.95 26.58
N PHE A 592 9.65 2.63 25.55
CA PHE A 592 10.38 3.90 25.62
C PHE A 592 9.58 4.97 24.88
N ARG A 593 9.85 6.23 25.16
CA ARG A 593 9.31 7.36 24.41
C ARG A 593 10.44 8.22 23.90
N VAL A 594 10.49 8.45 22.60
CA VAL A 594 11.50 9.29 21.94
C VAL A 594 10.80 10.47 21.30
N ASP A 595 11.12 11.68 21.77
CA ASP A 595 10.52 12.94 21.31
C ASP A 595 8.98 12.95 21.29
N GLY A 596 8.37 12.33 22.31
CA GLY A 596 6.91 12.26 22.44
C GLY A 596 6.26 11.04 21.78
N PHE A 597 6.99 10.25 20.99
CA PHE A 597 6.49 9.04 20.33
C PHE A 597 6.92 7.78 21.06
N ASP A 598 6.01 6.82 21.21
CA ASP A 598 6.32 5.56 21.90
C ASP A 598 6.97 4.54 20.97
N TYR A 599 7.99 3.87 21.48
CA TYR A 599 8.75 2.81 20.82
C TYR A 599 8.91 1.62 21.76
N TRP A 600 8.97 0.42 21.19
CA TRP A 600 9.13 -0.82 21.95
C TRP A 600 10.36 -1.58 21.49
N THR A 601 11.07 -2.20 22.43
CA THR A 601 12.10 -3.18 22.06
C THR A 601 11.47 -4.38 21.37
N HIS A 602 12.16 -4.89 20.34
CA HIS A 602 11.68 -6.02 19.54
C HIS A 602 11.49 -7.26 20.44
N SER A 603 10.32 -7.88 20.32
CA SER A 603 10.03 -9.18 20.91
C SER A 603 10.40 -10.31 19.96
N GLY A 604 10.89 -11.44 20.46
CA GLY A 604 11.03 -12.63 19.64
C GLY A 604 9.69 -13.06 19.02
N ARG A 605 9.75 -13.94 18.03
CA ARG A 605 8.57 -14.47 17.34
C ARG A 605 8.32 -15.93 17.73
N TRP A 606 7.05 -16.29 17.83
CA TRP A 606 6.62 -17.67 18.04
C TRP A 606 6.53 -18.42 16.69
N THR A 607 7.24 -19.54 16.59
CA THR A 607 7.00 -20.60 15.59
C THR A 607 6.58 -21.86 16.34
N THR A 608 7.07 -23.05 15.96
CA THR A 608 7.05 -24.25 16.83
C THR A 608 7.92 -24.08 18.08
N GLU A 609 8.84 -23.11 18.07
CA GLU A 609 9.66 -22.69 19.20
C GLU A 609 9.73 -21.15 19.25
N TYR A 610 10.11 -20.57 20.39
CA TYR A 610 10.29 -19.12 20.48
C TYR A 610 11.67 -18.71 19.98
N ILE A 611 11.71 -17.91 18.93
CA ILE A 611 12.95 -17.44 18.31
C ILE A 611 13.16 -15.96 18.64
N LEU A 612 14.23 -15.63 19.37
CA LEU A 612 14.54 -14.26 19.81
C LEU A 612 14.75 -13.28 18.64
N GLY A 613 15.37 -13.73 17.55
CA GLY A 613 15.77 -12.85 16.46
C GLY A 613 16.98 -11.97 16.81
N PRO A 614 17.67 -11.41 15.80
CA PRO A 614 18.88 -10.61 16.01
C PRO A 614 18.62 -9.30 16.76
N ASP A 615 17.40 -8.76 16.69
CA ASP A 615 17.01 -7.49 17.31
C ASP A 615 16.32 -7.64 18.66
N PHE A 616 16.32 -8.83 19.27
CA PHE A 616 15.73 -9.01 20.59
C PHE A 616 16.27 -8.00 21.61
N GLY A 617 15.35 -7.33 22.32
CA GLY A 617 15.71 -6.36 23.35
C GLY A 617 16.26 -5.03 22.85
N ARG A 618 16.12 -4.72 21.54
CA ARG A 618 16.51 -3.43 20.97
C ARG A 618 15.43 -2.82 20.08
N PHE A 619 15.50 -1.51 19.88
CA PHE A 619 14.84 -0.84 18.77
C PHE A 619 15.79 0.18 18.14
N HIS A 620 15.44 0.62 16.93
CA HIS A 620 16.25 1.51 16.14
C HIS A 620 15.41 2.64 15.56
N ILE A 621 15.94 3.86 15.64
CA ILE A 621 15.37 5.05 14.99
C ILE A 621 16.47 5.65 14.12
N VAL A 622 16.12 6.01 12.89
CA VAL A 622 17.00 6.72 11.97
C VAL A 622 16.47 8.15 11.87
N PHE A 623 17.37 9.13 12.03
CA PHE A 623 17.03 10.55 11.92
C PHE A 623 17.62 11.15 10.65
N ASP A 624 16.94 12.14 10.08
CA ASP A 624 17.38 12.80 8.84
C ASP A 624 18.69 13.60 9.01
N ALA A 625 18.98 14.07 10.23
CA ALA A 625 20.20 14.80 10.58
C ALA A 625 20.60 14.58 12.04
N PRO A 626 21.88 14.81 12.43
CA PRO A 626 22.30 14.76 13.83
C PRO A 626 21.56 15.80 14.68
N GLY A 627 20.99 15.39 15.81
CA GLY A 627 20.21 16.25 16.69
C GLY A 627 20.20 15.80 18.15
N LYS A 628 19.62 16.65 19.01
CA LYS A 628 19.30 16.28 20.39
C LYS A 628 17.90 15.66 20.42
N HIS A 629 17.79 14.49 21.03
CA HIS A 629 16.54 13.75 21.20
C HIS A 629 16.31 13.46 22.68
N THR A 630 15.06 13.50 23.10
CA THR A 630 14.65 13.16 24.47
C THR A 630 14.19 11.71 24.49
N VAL A 631 14.85 10.86 25.27
CA VAL A 631 14.45 9.46 25.47
C VAL A 631 13.95 9.29 26.90
N GLU A 632 12.67 8.99 27.03
CA GLU A 632 11.99 8.70 28.28
C GLU A 632 11.74 7.20 28.39
N ILE A 633 11.80 6.68 29.62
CA ILE A 633 11.34 5.33 29.91
C ILE A 633 9.91 5.48 30.37
N VAL A 634 8.98 4.79 29.73
CA VAL A 634 7.56 4.87 30.12
C VAL A 634 7.26 3.83 31.20
N ASP A 635 7.85 2.64 31.10
CA ASP A 635 7.68 1.55 32.06
C ASP A 635 8.68 1.67 33.25
N VAL A 636 8.51 2.72 34.07
CA VAL A 636 9.42 3.02 35.21
C VAL A 636 9.05 2.27 36.51
N VAL A 637 7.82 1.78 36.61
CA VAL A 637 7.30 1.10 37.81
C VAL A 637 7.37 -0.42 37.61
N PRO A 638 7.79 -1.20 38.63
CA PRO A 638 7.69 -2.67 38.62
C PRO A 638 6.23 -3.15 38.49
N ALA A 639 5.70 -3.20 37.27
CA ALA A 639 4.39 -3.75 36.96
C ALA A 639 4.51 -5.24 36.66
N ASP A 640 3.47 -6.00 36.97
CA ASP A 640 3.34 -7.34 36.40
C ASP A 640 3.23 -7.20 34.88
N MET A 641 3.87 -8.09 34.12
CA MET A 641 3.71 -8.10 32.66
C MET A 641 2.23 -8.21 32.33
N LYS A 642 1.67 -7.14 31.76
CA LYS A 642 0.31 -7.17 31.20
C LYS A 642 0.40 -7.75 29.80
N THR A 643 -0.18 -8.92 29.58
CA THR A 643 -0.64 -9.26 28.24
C THR A 643 -1.85 -8.35 27.93
N PRO A 644 -2.01 -7.86 26.70
CA PRO A 644 -3.33 -7.45 26.22
C PRO A 644 -4.33 -8.57 26.54
N ALA A 645 -5.55 -8.24 26.95
CA ALA A 645 -6.57 -9.23 27.22
C ALA A 645 -7.13 -9.77 25.90
N GLY A 646 -6.27 -10.41 25.10
CA GLY A 646 -6.58 -10.81 23.73
C GLY A 646 -5.91 -12.13 23.34
N TYR A 647 -6.50 -13.23 23.80
CA TYR A 647 -6.87 -14.42 23.02
C TYR A 647 -8.04 -15.07 23.76
N GLY A 648 -9.01 -15.61 23.03
CA GLY A 648 -10.36 -15.95 23.50
C GLY A 648 -10.48 -16.56 24.91
N SER A 649 -11.59 -16.20 25.56
CA SER A 649 -12.11 -16.82 26.78
C SER A 649 -11.89 -18.34 26.83
N GLY A 650 -10.96 -18.77 27.68
CA GLY A 650 -10.70 -20.18 27.97
C GLY A 650 -9.25 -20.40 28.36
N GLU A 651 -9.00 -20.72 29.63
CA GLU A 651 -7.69 -21.14 30.15
C GLU A 651 -6.95 -22.07 29.18
N ARG A 652 -5.80 -21.63 28.67
CA ARG A 652 -4.72 -22.50 28.15
C ARG A 652 -3.38 -21.79 27.88
N LEU A 653 -3.09 -20.68 28.54
CA LEU A 653 -1.69 -20.22 28.63
C LEU A 653 -1.00 -21.09 29.68
N GLY A 654 0.04 -21.81 29.28
CA GLY A 654 0.97 -22.45 30.20
C GLY A 654 1.64 -21.42 31.13
N GLN A 655 2.50 -21.90 32.03
CA GLN A 655 3.26 -21.01 32.93
C GLN A 655 3.90 -19.86 32.14
N PHE A 656 3.73 -18.63 32.63
CA PHE A 656 4.37 -17.41 32.10
C PHE A 656 5.83 -17.67 31.79
N MET A 657 6.43 -17.11 30.73
CA MET A 657 7.84 -17.33 30.37
C MET A 657 8.72 -16.11 30.70
N ASP A 658 9.97 -16.33 31.11
CA ASP A 658 10.94 -15.29 31.47
C ASP A 658 11.34 -14.50 30.21
N PRO A 659 11.12 -13.17 30.13
CA PRO A 659 11.45 -12.39 28.94
C PRO A 659 12.97 -12.30 28.68
N SER A 660 13.83 -12.60 29.64
CA SER A 660 15.27 -12.77 29.41
C SER A 660 15.66 -14.19 28.98
N GLN A 661 14.78 -15.17 29.21
CA GLN A 661 14.94 -16.59 28.89
C GLN A 661 13.59 -17.20 28.50
N PRO A 662 13.04 -16.86 27.31
CA PRO A 662 11.63 -17.16 26.96
C PRO A 662 11.30 -18.64 26.73
N THR A 663 12.27 -19.51 26.96
CA THR A 663 12.13 -20.97 27.05
C THR A 663 11.98 -21.49 28.49
N LYS A 664 11.99 -20.61 29.50
CA LYS A 664 11.76 -20.94 30.91
C LYS A 664 10.56 -20.22 31.49
N PRO A 665 9.82 -20.83 32.42
CA PRO A 665 8.81 -20.14 33.18
C PRO A 665 9.35 -18.93 33.96
N SER A 666 8.68 -17.78 33.86
CA SER A 666 8.86 -16.60 34.68
C SER A 666 8.48 -16.91 36.13
N GLU A 667 9.43 -16.66 37.02
CA GLU A 667 9.23 -16.75 38.48
C GLU A 667 8.52 -15.49 39.05
N GLY A 668 7.91 -14.64 38.21
CA GLY A 668 7.34 -13.36 38.65
C GLY A 668 8.39 -12.30 38.99
N ARG A 669 9.61 -12.42 38.43
CA ARG A 669 10.68 -11.44 38.63
C ARG A 669 10.30 -10.12 37.99
N LYS A 670 10.24 -9.08 38.82
CA LYS A 670 10.02 -7.71 38.36
C LYS A 670 11.36 -7.09 37.97
N PHE A 671 11.41 -6.52 36.77
CA PHE A 671 12.59 -5.78 36.32
C PHE A 671 12.40 -4.29 36.66
N ARG A 672 13.46 -3.67 37.17
CA ARG A 672 13.51 -2.22 37.41
C ARG A 672 14.62 -1.65 36.56
N PHE A 673 14.35 -0.53 35.91
CA PHE A 673 15.38 0.22 35.25
C PHE A 673 16.50 0.58 36.23
N ARG A 674 17.74 0.25 35.87
CA ARG A 674 18.91 0.44 36.74
C ARG A 674 19.63 1.73 36.42
N GLU A 675 20.07 1.88 35.18
CA GLU A 675 20.90 3.01 34.76
C GLU A 675 20.98 3.14 33.24
N TRP A 676 21.34 4.33 32.77
CA TRP A 676 21.68 4.60 31.38
C TRP A 676 23.19 4.60 31.15
N THR A 677 23.61 4.09 30.00
CA THR A 677 24.99 4.16 29.48
C THR A 677 24.98 4.66 28.03
N GLY A 678 25.84 5.62 27.69
CA GLY A 678 25.95 6.20 26.35
C GLY A 678 26.30 7.70 26.36
N PRO A 679 26.47 8.34 25.19
CA PRO A 679 26.67 9.78 25.08
C PRO A 679 25.40 10.54 25.50
N LEU A 680 25.29 10.86 26.79
CA LEU A 680 24.18 11.59 27.40
C LEU A 680 24.63 13.01 27.77
N ALA A 681 23.78 14.01 27.51
CA ALA A 681 24.07 15.40 27.87
C ALA A 681 23.64 15.75 29.32
N SER A 682 22.64 15.06 29.89
CA SER A 682 22.24 15.18 31.32
C SER A 682 21.42 13.97 31.77
N ARG A 683 21.48 13.65 33.07
CA ARG A 683 20.70 12.57 33.73
C ARG A 683 19.47 13.06 34.48
N ASP A 684 19.21 14.37 34.48
CA ASP A 684 18.17 14.98 35.32
C ASP A 684 16.79 14.88 34.66
N ALA A 685 16.08 13.80 34.97
CA ALA A 685 14.62 13.67 34.91
C ALA A 685 14.14 12.76 36.05
#